data_AF-A0A2E0V8X9-F1
#
_entry.id   AF-A0A2E0V8X9-F1
#
_cell.length_a   1.000
_cell.length_b   1.000
_cell.length_c   1.000
_cell.angle_alpha   90.00
_cell.angle_beta   90.00
_cell.angle_gamma   90.00
#
_symmetry.space_group_name_H-M   'P 1'
#
loop_
_entity.id
_entity.type
_entity.pdbx_description
1 polymer ?
#
loop_
_entity_poly.entity_id
_entity_poly.type
_entity_poly.pdbx_seq_one_letter_code
_entity_poly.pdbx_strand_id
1 'polypeptide(L)'
;MDAITYFLVNYGLYSLLLVIPAALLGIVYGWMAWGKYRAGEIESRERLEEAEKITHEVEIALSKERERFKLYQEAAEEGGTLPAPPDLEHRIVALRRDNEELEKILEAARKERAEAEASLAEMAKEKEDLSGDLVELRQANKALEGKLSAGGGAEPEAESAPGVAGKGQPAEVEKSEKTSGPGAREFKVERRKFKAEKRALEKKLATAERDLQKKLAAREKSAAREVKDLGKKIQELDKRLERKVTEADDLSVALEKLESELADERSEARKTGKDLRQLCSEKETADKKLREAAKDGEEKLAELTALKGERDTLDLRLQEEAEKRQQEGERLQKDLLAMKQARSELEESFKALEEECGTKVRELASLQQERGALVTELEGIKNKQEKERAALEEALEQLRNEQVGLKEDLAAVKGERDQGVEELEKLRVENKEKVSRLSEEVAGQKTRCEHLVTELAGVQEGRELIEKKMAGVTGQRDELEAEMARVQKQERELAEQRESEIRLRTEEKQKASAQEEELRGRVVDLEKQLGSVLREQEEGSRELARLTEERESLEHDLRSAREDVSEKDSGLQEALAEKEKLESDAALAGEERREVERVLMQVKEEKETLASRVGDLEGSVERSSSDLEELSGIKAVLEEQLMAARREMDQVRIDLDLARKESEREHDELERSKVSEMKWADELHRLREEKKELNKHMAILSGDSKAEVLLRQMKAEKDRLLHELGDQRRERQQVEDAARVLRREMNGLRNELVEAEQKLVSQGELQGRLLSAEERFRRAQVELTKSLEEQKTLEGKLDALETSSAASDETRRLLSEELSALRADQQNVIRDAVAKTRREGEEAADAIRMKVETDLQSKLDEEREKGSRSDALVNELRAELAAAKRPAKAPVKSPAKRARKSARLKVPPEEPVVKLPSRRKGAVSEDPRLGRIYRKAPAEVDDLTSLQGVGEVICQRLYDAGIYTYRQVAEWRAPQIRAISEDLKLRDRVRRNGWQKQARALHKEKYGRAP
;
A
#
# COMPACT_ATOMS: atom_id res chain seq x y z
N MET A 1 74.34 91.70 -26.17
CA MET A 1 73.45 90.63 -25.67
C MET A 1 73.38 90.85 -24.19
N ASP A 2 72.21 91.22 -23.72
CA ASP A 2 72.14 92.15 -22.60
C ASP A 2 71.67 91.41 -21.36
N ALA A 3 72.25 91.73 -20.20
CA ALA A 3 72.12 90.93 -18.98
C ALA A 3 70.67 90.65 -18.54
N ILE A 4 69.72 91.50 -18.97
CA ILE A 4 68.28 91.39 -18.73
C ILE A 4 67.70 90.08 -19.30
N THR A 5 68.08 89.66 -20.52
CA THR A 5 67.56 88.40 -21.09
C THR A 5 68.15 87.18 -20.42
N TYR A 6 69.40 87.25 -19.95
CA TYR A 6 70.01 86.19 -19.14
C TYR A 6 69.32 86.07 -17.76
N PHE A 7 68.94 87.18 -17.14
CA PHE A 7 68.24 87.18 -15.85
C PHE A 7 66.84 86.54 -15.93
N LEU A 8 66.02 86.89 -16.93
CA LEU A 8 64.65 86.38 -17.02
C LEU A 8 64.59 84.86 -17.22
N VAL A 9 65.42 84.30 -18.12
CA VAL A 9 65.45 82.86 -18.39
C VAL A 9 65.90 82.08 -17.14
N ASN A 10 66.91 82.60 -16.42
CA ASN A 10 67.47 81.95 -15.24
C ASN A 10 66.47 81.97 -14.06
N TYR A 11 65.85 83.12 -13.75
CA TYR A 11 64.86 83.24 -12.67
C TYR A 11 63.58 82.44 -12.92
N GLY A 12 63.13 82.34 -14.18
CA GLY A 12 62.00 81.49 -14.55
C GLY A 12 62.24 80.02 -14.20
N LEU A 13 63.45 79.52 -14.44
CA LEU A 13 63.84 78.14 -14.08
C LEU A 13 63.90 77.93 -12.56
N TYR A 14 64.56 78.84 -11.82
CA TYR A 14 64.70 78.69 -10.35
C TYR A 14 63.36 78.72 -9.61
N SER A 15 62.39 79.52 -10.05
CA SER A 15 61.03 79.53 -9.51
C SER A 15 60.39 78.12 -9.60
N LEU A 16 60.44 77.53 -10.79
CA LEU A 16 59.82 76.23 -11.08
C LEU A 16 60.55 75.08 -10.35
N LEU A 17 61.87 75.20 -10.20
CA LEU A 17 62.72 74.22 -9.51
C LEU A 17 62.58 74.26 -7.97
N LEU A 18 62.12 75.37 -7.38
CA LEU A 18 61.90 75.50 -5.93
C LEU A 18 60.48 75.10 -5.48
N VAL A 19 59.46 75.41 -6.30
CA VAL A 19 58.04 75.15 -5.94
C VAL A 19 57.69 73.66 -5.95
N ILE A 20 58.23 72.88 -6.88
CA ILE A 20 57.91 71.43 -6.98
C ILE A 20 58.42 70.64 -5.76
N PRO A 21 59.69 70.78 -5.29
CA PRO A 21 60.14 70.14 -4.06
C PRO A 21 59.35 70.55 -2.82
N ALA A 22 58.93 71.81 -2.71
CA ALA A 22 58.12 72.28 -1.58
C ALA A 22 56.74 71.60 -1.53
N ALA A 23 56.08 71.43 -2.69
CA ALA A 23 54.81 70.70 -2.78
C ALA A 23 54.97 69.21 -2.40
N LEU A 24 56.05 68.56 -2.86
CA LEU A 24 56.35 67.16 -2.52
C LEU A 24 56.65 66.99 -1.02
N LEU A 25 57.40 67.90 -0.40
CA LEU A 25 57.65 67.92 1.05
C LEU A 25 56.35 68.08 1.84
N GLY A 26 55.41 68.91 1.39
CA GLY A 26 54.08 69.04 2.01
C GLY A 26 53.28 67.73 2.00
N ILE A 27 53.32 66.99 0.88
CA ILE A 27 52.65 65.68 0.76
C ILE A 27 53.31 64.64 1.68
N VAL A 28 54.64 64.57 1.72
CA VAL A 28 55.39 63.65 2.61
C VAL A 28 55.11 63.98 4.09
N TYR A 29 55.09 65.26 4.47
CA TYR A 29 54.78 65.67 5.83
C TYR A 29 53.34 65.32 6.23
N GLY A 30 52.37 65.54 5.33
CA GLY A 30 50.98 65.12 5.53
C GLY A 30 50.83 63.61 5.72
N TRP A 31 51.54 62.80 4.92
CA TRP A 31 51.53 61.34 5.03
C TRP A 31 52.15 60.86 6.35
N MET A 32 53.27 61.46 6.77
CA MET A 32 53.92 61.16 8.06
C MET A 32 53.06 61.58 9.27
N ALA A 33 52.35 62.70 9.19
CA ALA A 33 51.41 63.12 10.23
C ALA A 33 50.19 62.18 10.33
N TRP A 34 49.62 61.79 9.17
CA TRP A 34 48.50 60.83 9.12
C TRP A 34 48.90 59.44 9.62
N GLY A 35 50.12 58.97 9.28
CA GLY A 35 50.66 57.71 9.78
C GLY A 35 50.80 57.68 11.31
N LYS A 36 51.29 58.77 11.91
CA LYS A 36 51.38 58.89 13.38
C LYS A 36 50.02 58.92 14.06
N TYR A 37 49.02 59.59 13.46
CA TYR A 37 47.66 59.60 14.01
C TYR A 37 47.01 58.20 13.95
N ARG A 38 47.17 57.48 12.83
CA ARG A 38 46.68 56.09 12.72
C ARG A 38 47.39 55.11 13.67
N ALA A 39 48.69 55.28 13.91
CA ALA A 39 49.42 54.43 14.86
C ALA A 39 48.83 54.52 16.28
N GLY A 40 48.58 55.74 16.77
CA GLY A 40 47.95 55.95 18.08
C GLY A 40 46.49 55.46 18.15
N GLU A 41 45.75 55.50 17.04
CA GLU A 41 44.39 54.95 16.97
C GLU A 41 44.36 53.41 16.97
N ILE A 42 45.42 52.75 16.48
CA ILE A 42 45.57 51.29 16.54
C ILE A 42 46.02 50.87 17.94
N GLU A 43 47.08 51.48 18.48
CA GLU A 43 47.64 51.18 19.80
C GLU A 43 46.62 51.39 20.95
N SER A 44 45.66 52.32 20.78
CA SER A 44 44.56 52.53 21.74
C SER A 44 43.40 51.55 21.57
N ARG A 45 43.16 51.01 20.37
CA ARG A 45 42.20 49.92 20.14
C ARG A 45 42.73 48.59 20.65
N GLU A 46 44.00 48.29 20.40
CA GLU A 46 44.68 47.08 20.90
C GLU A 46 44.63 47.02 22.44
N ARG A 47 44.94 48.12 23.13
CA ARG A 47 44.80 48.23 24.60
C ARG A 47 43.37 48.09 25.12
N LEU A 48 42.37 48.53 24.36
CA LEU A 48 40.96 48.32 24.71
C LEU A 48 40.56 46.85 24.53
N GLU A 49 40.92 46.23 23.41
CA GLU A 49 40.67 44.81 23.18
C GLU A 49 41.40 43.91 24.19
N GLU A 50 42.62 44.26 24.61
CA GLU A 50 43.34 43.55 25.69
C GLU A 50 42.62 43.68 27.03
N ALA A 51 42.12 44.87 27.38
CA ALA A 51 41.31 45.07 28.58
C ALA A 51 39.97 44.32 28.53
N GLU A 52 39.32 44.26 27.36
CA GLU A 52 38.09 43.49 27.13
C GLU A 52 38.33 41.97 27.20
N LYS A 53 39.48 41.48 26.71
CA LYS A 53 39.90 40.07 26.84
C LYS A 53 40.18 39.71 28.31
N ILE A 54 40.96 40.53 29.02
CA ILE A 54 41.28 40.33 30.45
C ILE A 54 40.00 40.35 31.32
N THR A 55 39.05 41.26 31.05
CA THR A 55 37.78 41.28 31.78
C THR A 55 36.91 40.06 31.49
N HIS A 56 36.83 39.58 30.23
CA HIS A 56 36.16 38.31 29.91
C HIS A 56 36.81 37.11 30.60
N GLU A 57 38.15 37.04 30.64
CA GLU A 57 38.87 35.96 31.33
C GLU A 57 38.62 35.97 32.85
N VAL A 58 38.55 37.15 33.46
CA VAL A 58 38.19 37.32 34.88
C VAL A 58 36.73 36.93 35.15
N GLU A 59 35.77 37.24 34.26
CA GLU A 59 34.39 36.76 34.40
C GLU A 59 34.28 35.24 34.20
N ILE A 60 35.08 34.66 33.30
CA ILE A 60 35.19 33.21 33.09
C ILE A 60 35.84 32.52 34.31
N ALA A 61 36.78 33.17 34.99
CA ALA A 61 37.33 32.68 36.25
C ALA A 61 36.30 32.75 37.39
N LEU A 62 35.66 33.92 37.58
CA LEU A 62 34.66 34.14 38.63
C LEU A 62 33.41 33.28 38.47
N SER A 63 32.99 32.96 37.24
CA SER A 63 31.90 32.01 37.00
C SER A 63 32.29 30.58 37.38
N LYS A 64 33.48 30.11 36.98
CA LYS A 64 34.02 28.80 37.40
C LYS A 64 34.20 28.70 38.92
N GLU A 65 34.58 29.78 39.59
CA GLU A 65 34.63 29.80 41.07
C GLU A 65 33.23 29.79 41.69
N ARG A 66 32.26 30.54 41.14
CA ARG A 66 30.86 30.49 41.60
C ARG A 66 30.25 29.10 41.41
N GLU A 67 30.58 28.38 40.35
CA GLU A 67 30.19 26.97 40.14
C GLU A 67 30.85 26.04 41.15
N ARG A 68 32.15 26.21 41.45
CA ARG A 68 32.83 25.48 42.53
C ARG A 68 32.21 25.77 43.90
N PHE A 69 31.84 27.01 44.19
CA PHE A 69 31.16 27.38 45.44
C PHE A 69 29.77 26.74 45.55
N LYS A 70 29.02 26.60 44.45
CA LYS A 70 27.77 25.81 44.45
C LYS A 70 28.03 24.34 44.74
N LEU A 71 29.00 23.71 44.07
CA LEU A 71 29.37 22.31 44.33
C LEU A 71 29.82 22.08 45.78
N TYR A 72 30.51 23.05 46.40
CA TYR A 72 30.85 23.01 47.83
C TYR A 72 29.65 23.24 48.77
N GLN A 73 28.60 23.95 48.34
CA GLN A 73 27.36 24.09 49.09
C GLN A 73 26.48 22.84 48.97
N GLU A 74 26.30 22.31 47.76
CA GLU A 74 25.59 21.07 47.47
C GLU A 74 26.21 19.89 48.24
N ALA A 75 27.55 19.77 48.23
CA ALA A 75 28.28 18.78 49.04
C ALA A 75 28.29 19.04 50.56
N ALA A 76 27.79 20.19 51.03
CA ALA A 76 27.59 20.49 52.45
C ALA A 76 26.13 20.26 52.89
N GLU A 77 25.17 20.30 51.96
CA GLU A 77 23.76 19.93 52.19
C GLU A 77 23.58 18.41 52.16
N GLU A 78 24.35 17.67 51.36
CA GLU A 78 24.49 16.20 51.44
C GLU A 78 25.34 15.78 52.66
N GLY A 79 24.79 15.96 53.86
CA GLY A 79 25.50 15.90 55.16
C GLY A 79 26.33 14.62 55.46
N GLY A 80 27.57 14.58 54.95
CA GLY A 80 28.61 13.61 55.27
C GLY A 80 29.86 14.26 55.88
N THR A 81 30.54 13.57 56.79
CA THR A 81 31.66 14.16 57.55
C THR A 81 32.97 14.19 56.76
N LEU A 82 33.65 15.34 56.78
CA LEU A 82 34.86 15.65 56.01
C LEU A 82 36.08 14.74 56.28
N PRO A 83 36.77 14.27 55.22
CA PRO A 83 38.22 14.13 55.21
C PRO A 83 38.87 15.46 54.76
N ALA A 84 39.70 16.08 55.61
CA ALA A 84 40.35 17.36 55.29
C ALA A 84 41.53 17.19 54.30
N PRO A 85 41.57 17.89 53.15
CA PRO A 85 42.72 17.87 52.24
C PRO A 85 43.89 18.72 52.79
N PRO A 86 45.16 18.26 52.73
CA PRO A 86 46.30 18.92 53.42
C PRO A 86 46.77 20.28 52.87
N ASP A 87 46.11 20.82 51.84
CA ASP A 87 46.69 21.86 50.96
C ASP A 87 45.99 23.22 51.07
N LEU A 88 44.87 23.32 51.79
CA LEU A 88 44.17 24.60 51.99
C LEU A 88 44.97 25.58 52.86
N GLU A 89 45.60 25.12 53.94
CA GLU A 89 46.44 25.98 54.78
C GLU A 89 47.68 26.47 54.03
N HIS A 90 48.34 25.58 53.27
CA HIS A 90 49.48 25.96 52.43
C HIS A 90 49.09 26.95 51.32
N ARG A 91 47.93 26.76 50.66
CA ARG A 91 47.41 27.74 49.68
C ARG A 91 46.98 29.06 50.31
N ILE A 92 46.40 29.07 51.52
CA ILE A 92 46.05 30.31 52.23
C ILE A 92 47.32 31.06 52.69
N VAL A 93 48.37 30.35 53.09
CA VAL A 93 49.67 30.95 53.42
C VAL A 93 50.38 31.46 52.16
N ALA A 94 50.34 30.72 51.05
CA ALA A 94 50.84 31.18 49.75
C ALA A 94 50.11 32.44 49.29
N LEU A 95 48.78 32.41 49.19
CA LEU A 95 47.98 33.58 48.79
C LEU A 95 48.16 34.79 49.72
N ARG A 96 48.40 34.59 51.02
CA ARG A 96 48.76 35.70 51.93
C ARG A 96 50.14 36.27 51.60
N ARG A 97 51.13 35.41 51.36
CA ARG A 97 52.47 35.81 50.95
C ARG A 97 52.47 36.53 49.61
N ASP A 98 51.73 36.01 48.62
CA ASP A 98 51.60 36.60 47.29
C ASP A 98 50.90 37.98 47.37
N ASN A 99 49.87 38.12 48.22
CA ASN A 99 49.28 39.44 48.51
C ASN A 99 50.26 40.37 49.25
N GLU A 100 51.01 39.88 50.23
CA GLU A 100 52.05 40.66 50.92
C GLU A 100 53.20 41.09 49.99
N GLU A 101 53.53 40.30 48.96
CA GLU A 101 54.54 40.63 47.96
C GLU A 101 53.95 41.58 46.89
N LEU A 102 52.68 41.42 46.50
CA LEU A 102 51.93 42.37 45.66
C LEU A 102 51.72 43.74 46.35
N GLU A 103 51.43 43.79 47.65
CA GLU A 103 51.32 45.04 48.41
C GLU A 103 52.68 45.76 48.46
N LYS A 104 53.78 45.05 48.68
CA LYS A 104 55.14 45.62 48.60
C LYS A 104 55.45 46.15 47.18
N ILE A 105 55.05 45.45 46.12
CA ILE A 105 55.20 45.91 44.74
C ILE A 105 54.34 47.15 44.46
N LEU A 106 53.11 47.21 44.99
CA LEU A 106 52.21 48.36 44.85
C LEU A 106 52.68 49.56 45.68
N GLU A 107 53.27 49.36 46.86
CA GLU A 107 53.92 50.42 47.63
C GLU A 107 55.19 50.93 46.95
N ALA A 108 56.03 50.03 46.42
CA ALA A 108 57.18 50.41 45.60
C ALA A 108 56.76 51.21 44.36
N ALA A 109 55.78 50.73 43.59
CA ALA A 109 55.27 51.44 42.41
C ALA A 109 54.57 52.77 42.76
N ARG A 110 53.93 52.89 43.93
CA ARG A 110 53.41 54.18 44.43
C ARG A 110 54.53 55.13 44.85
N LYS A 111 55.59 54.63 45.47
CA LYS A 111 56.77 55.40 45.87
C LYS A 111 57.56 55.88 44.67
N GLU A 112 57.83 55.01 43.70
CA GLU A 112 58.46 55.36 42.42
C GLU A 112 57.61 56.35 41.62
N ARG A 113 56.27 56.23 41.64
CA ARG A 113 55.39 57.25 41.04
C ARG A 113 55.44 58.58 41.79
N ALA A 114 55.46 58.59 43.13
CA ALA A 114 55.61 59.81 43.91
C ALA A 114 56.97 60.47 43.70
N GLU A 115 58.04 59.69 43.53
CA GLU A 115 59.39 60.16 43.20
C GLU A 115 59.48 60.66 41.75
N ALA A 116 58.77 60.03 40.80
CA ALA A 116 58.61 60.51 39.43
C ALA A 116 57.77 61.80 39.35
N GLU A 117 56.68 61.91 40.10
CA GLU A 117 55.86 63.12 40.19
C GLU A 117 56.61 64.26 40.89
N ALA A 118 57.38 63.96 41.94
CA ALA A 118 58.26 64.94 42.59
C ALA A 118 59.36 65.44 41.66
N SER A 119 60.06 64.55 40.95
CA SER A 119 61.11 64.95 39.99
C SER A 119 60.53 65.66 38.75
N LEU A 120 59.32 65.32 38.29
CA LEU A 120 58.61 66.11 37.27
C LEU A 120 58.20 67.50 37.77
N ALA A 121 57.83 67.64 39.05
CA ALA A 121 57.55 68.94 39.66
C ALA A 121 58.82 69.77 39.93
N GLU A 122 59.97 69.11 40.18
CA GLU A 122 61.28 69.73 40.30
C GLU A 122 61.78 70.23 38.94
N MET A 123 61.76 69.37 37.91
CA MET A 123 62.04 69.73 36.51
C MET A 123 61.09 70.81 35.96
N ALA A 124 59.86 70.92 36.50
CA ALA A 124 58.93 72.00 36.16
C ALA A 124 59.38 73.35 36.76
N LYS A 125 59.86 73.36 38.02
CA LYS A 125 60.43 74.56 38.66
C LYS A 125 61.73 74.99 38.00
N GLU A 126 62.67 74.08 37.81
CA GLU A 126 63.93 74.37 37.09
C GLU A 126 63.66 74.99 35.72
N LYS A 127 62.59 74.58 35.04
CA LYS A 127 62.17 75.15 33.75
C LYS A 127 61.55 76.55 33.87
N GLU A 128 60.87 76.88 34.96
CA GLU A 128 60.43 78.25 35.25
C GLU A 128 61.64 79.14 35.62
N ASP A 129 62.51 78.66 36.50
CA ASP A 129 63.72 79.37 36.95
C ASP A 129 64.68 79.66 35.77
N LEU A 130 64.99 78.66 34.94
CA LEU A 130 65.79 78.83 33.72
C LEU A 130 65.12 79.75 32.69
N SER A 131 63.79 79.91 32.73
CA SER A 131 63.08 80.89 31.89
C SER A 131 63.24 82.32 32.42
N GLY A 132 63.35 82.48 33.75
CA GLY A 132 63.72 83.72 34.42
C GLY A 132 65.16 84.13 34.11
N ASP A 133 66.12 83.22 34.28
CA ASP A 133 67.53 83.44 33.94
C ASP A 133 67.71 83.87 32.47
N LEU A 134 66.97 83.25 31.54
CA LEU A 134 66.96 83.62 30.12
C LEU A 134 66.30 84.99 29.82
N VAL A 135 65.59 85.59 30.77
CA VAL A 135 65.12 86.98 30.70
C VAL A 135 66.13 87.92 31.33
N GLU A 136 66.72 87.57 32.47
CA GLU A 136 67.77 88.39 33.12
C GLU A 136 69.03 88.50 32.25
N LEU A 137 69.52 87.40 31.68
CA LEU A 137 70.66 87.39 30.75
C LEU A 137 70.41 88.26 29.50
N ARG A 138 69.16 88.34 29.02
CA ARG A 138 68.79 89.23 27.90
C ARG A 138 68.80 90.70 28.32
N GLN A 139 68.41 91.02 29.56
CA GLN A 139 68.51 92.38 30.08
C GLN A 139 69.97 92.78 30.35
N ALA A 140 70.78 91.86 30.89
CA ALA A 140 72.21 92.05 31.13
C ALA A 140 73.01 92.29 29.83
N ASN A 141 72.78 91.50 28.78
CA ASN A 141 73.42 91.74 27.48
C ASN A 141 73.09 93.13 26.91
N LYS A 142 71.83 93.54 26.99
CA LYS A 142 71.38 94.86 26.53
C LYS A 142 72.03 96.01 27.32
N ALA A 143 72.38 95.78 28.58
CA ALA A 143 73.13 96.71 29.43
C ALA A 143 74.66 96.68 29.20
N LEU A 144 75.20 95.65 28.53
CA LEU A 144 76.60 95.57 28.12
C LEU A 144 76.82 96.18 26.72
N GLU A 145 75.91 95.94 25.77
CA GLU A 145 75.92 96.59 24.45
C GLU A 145 75.88 98.12 24.58
N GLY A 146 75.09 98.66 25.52
CA GLY A 146 75.06 100.09 25.84
C GLY A 146 76.36 100.65 26.45
N LYS A 147 77.27 99.81 26.95
CA LYS A 147 78.54 100.21 27.58
C LYS A 147 79.75 100.14 26.64
N LEU A 148 79.64 99.45 25.50
CA LEU A 148 80.70 99.34 24.50
C LEU A 148 80.68 100.46 23.44
N SER A 149 79.88 101.51 23.65
CA SER A 149 79.63 102.60 22.69
C SER A 149 80.25 103.95 23.09
N ALA A 150 81.11 104.02 24.13
CA ALA A 150 81.67 105.28 24.63
C ALA A 150 83.12 105.18 25.16
N GLY A 151 84.08 105.74 24.41
CA GLY A 151 85.48 106.01 24.80
C GLY A 151 86.50 104.95 24.35
N GLY A 152 87.70 105.27 23.82
CA GLY A 152 88.19 106.52 23.20
C GLY A 152 89.57 107.03 23.69
N GLY A 153 90.54 107.23 22.77
CA GLY A 153 91.64 108.22 22.93
C GLY A 153 93.12 107.81 22.69
N ALA A 154 93.75 108.46 21.69
CA ALA A 154 95.11 109.09 21.65
C ALA A 154 96.47 108.33 21.84
N GLU A 155 97.30 108.29 20.77
CA GLU A 155 98.51 109.15 20.45
C GLU A 155 99.57 109.57 21.52
N PRO A 156 100.79 110.09 21.17
CA PRO A 156 101.63 110.08 19.91
C PRO A 156 103.20 109.92 20.08
N GLU A 157 103.98 109.93 18.96
CA GLU A 157 105.37 110.47 18.66
C GLU A 157 106.60 110.42 19.66
N ALA A 158 107.90 110.66 19.33
CA ALA A 158 108.82 110.42 18.18
C ALA A 158 110.36 110.73 18.50
N GLU A 159 111.31 110.31 17.63
CA GLU A 159 112.74 110.75 17.36
C GLU A 159 114.00 110.68 18.33
N SER A 160 115.05 109.91 17.92
CA SER A 160 116.53 110.22 17.79
C SER A 160 117.65 110.17 18.92
N ALA A 161 118.64 109.23 18.76
CA ALA A 161 120.15 109.26 18.93
C ALA A 161 120.90 109.73 20.24
N PRO A 162 122.26 109.65 20.46
CA PRO A 162 123.42 108.83 19.90
C PRO A 162 124.50 108.26 20.93
N GLY A 163 125.52 107.47 20.49
CA GLY A 163 126.87 107.29 21.14
C GLY A 163 127.43 105.84 21.36
N VAL A 164 128.68 105.53 21.83
CA VAL A 164 130.03 106.21 21.81
C VAL A 164 131.25 105.33 22.35
N ALA A 165 132.47 105.46 21.76
CA ALA A 165 133.89 105.19 22.21
C ALA A 165 134.49 103.80 22.64
N GLY A 166 135.73 103.38 22.24
CA GLY A 166 136.69 103.81 21.16
C GLY A 166 138.24 103.84 21.49
N LYS A 167 139.14 103.22 20.67
CA LYS A 167 140.66 103.28 20.57
C LYS A 167 141.19 102.39 19.39
N GLY A 168 142.46 102.30 18.90
CA GLY A 168 143.80 102.91 19.16
C GLY A 168 144.86 101.93 19.79
N GLN A 169 146.20 101.83 19.55
CA GLN A 169 147.32 102.25 18.62
C GLN A 169 148.66 101.53 19.12
N PRO A 170 149.95 101.63 18.63
CA PRO A 170 150.65 102.34 17.50
C PRO A 170 151.56 101.38 16.61
N ALA A 171 152.76 101.80 16.10
CA ALA A 171 153.53 101.10 15.00
C ALA A 171 155.08 101.41 14.79
N GLU A 172 155.76 100.68 13.84
CA GLU A 172 156.77 101.07 12.76
C GLU A 172 158.38 101.22 12.80
N VAL A 173 159.08 100.56 11.80
CA VAL A 173 160.37 100.63 10.94
C VAL A 173 161.83 101.28 11.25
N GLU A 174 162.95 100.74 10.62
CA GLU A 174 164.26 101.37 10.07
C GLU A 174 165.79 100.90 10.40
N LYS A 175 166.93 101.67 10.14
CA LYS A 175 168.43 101.27 9.88
C LYS A 175 169.56 102.43 9.81
N SER A 176 170.96 102.42 9.67
CA SER A 176 172.23 101.57 9.85
C SER A 176 173.68 102.21 9.41
N GLU A 177 174.91 101.74 9.85
CA GLU A 177 176.33 101.64 9.17
C GLU A 177 177.68 102.54 9.46
N LYS A 178 178.95 102.08 9.06
CA LYS A 178 180.38 102.69 8.83
C LYS A 178 181.58 102.63 9.90
N THR A 179 182.96 102.88 9.79
CA THR A 179 184.00 103.65 8.93
C THR A 179 185.55 103.12 8.77
N SER A 180 186.72 103.81 9.10
CA SER A 180 188.14 103.66 8.47
C SER A 180 189.57 103.71 9.27
N GLY A 181 190.78 104.18 8.74
CA GLY A 181 192.24 103.80 9.12
C GLY A 181 193.58 104.74 9.02
N PRO A 182 194.90 104.23 9.00
CA PRO A 182 196.22 104.89 9.52
C PRO A 182 197.61 105.00 8.68
N GLY A 183 198.86 105.34 9.25
CA GLY A 183 200.22 105.63 8.57
C GLY A 183 201.67 105.50 9.31
N ALA A 184 202.88 105.97 8.79
CA ALA A 184 204.32 105.69 9.29
C ALA A 184 205.62 106.60 8.94
N ARG A 185 206.75 106.67 9.75
CA ARG A 185 208.23 106.96 9.43
C ARG A 185 209.20 107.36 10.63
N GLU A 186 210.34 106.67 10.90
CA GLU A 186 211.58 107.26 11.53
C GLU A 186 212.88 106.40 11.36
N PHE A 187 213.77 106.72 10.41
CA PHE A 187 214.28 105.64 9.52
C PHE A 187 215.74 105.12 9.61
N LYS A 188 216.53 105.37 10.67
CA LYS A 188 217.93 104.84 10.76
C LYS A 188 218.47 104.41 12.13
N VAL A 189 218.15 105.10 13.23
CA VAL A 189 218.69 104.77 14.57
C VAL A 189 217.81 103.74 15.27
N GLU A 190 216.48 103.95 15.30
CA GLU A 190 215.51 102.90 15.67
C GLU A 190 215.74 101.61 14.88
N ARG A 191 216.00 101.73 13.57
CA ARG A 191 216.08 100.65 12.57
C ARG A 191 217.10 99.53 12.86
N ARG A 192 217.92 99.65 13.92
CA ARG A 192 218.71 98.55 14.49
C ARG A 192 218.03 97.87 15.70
N LYS A 193 217.47 98.62 16.67
CA LYS A 193 216.64 98.07 17.77
C LYS A 193 215.39 97.36 17.23
N PHE A 194 214.68 98.04 16.34
CA PHE A 194 213.51 97.58 15.57
C PHE A 194 213.78 96.31 14.73
N LYS A 195 215.05 95.91 14.54
CA LYS A 195 215.46 94.68 13.84
C LYS A 195 215.81 93.52 14.78
N ALA A 196 216.05 93.81 16.06
CA ALA A 196 216.24 92.81 17.11
C ALA A 196 214.91 92.48 17.80
N GLU A 197 214.15 93.50 18.22
CA GLU A 197 212.87 93.36 18.93
C GLU A 197 211.81 92.66 18.06
N LYS A 198 211.71 93.06 16.78
CA LYS A 198 210.84 92.42 15.78
C LYS A 198 211.09 90.90 15.69
N ARG A 199 212.35 90.48 15.53
CA ARG A 199 212.74 89.05 15.45
C ARG A 199 212.51 88.28 16.76
N ALA A 200 212.54 88.95 17.91
CA ALA A 200 212.28 88.34 19.20
C ALA A 200 210.77 88.11 19.45
N LEU A 201 209.91 89.00 18.95
CA LEU A 201 208.45 88.90 19.11
C LEU A 201 207.77 88.09 18.00
N GLU A 202 208.25 88.13 16.74
CA GLU A 202 207.78 87.25 15.65
C GLU A 202 207.88 85.76 16.03
N LYS A 203 208.94 85.37 16.75
CA LYS A 203 209.07 84.01 17.30
C LYS A 203 208.02 83.68 18.37
N LYS A 204 207.69 84.64 19.25
CA LYS A 204 206.69 84.45 20.32
C LYS A 204 205.26 84.37 19.77
N LEU A 205 204.97 85.14 18.72
CA LEU A 205 203.70 85.07 17.98
C LEU A 205 203.52 83.68 17.35
N ALA A 206 204.51 83.22 16.58
CA ALA A 206 204.47 81.94 15.89
C ALA A 206 204.44 80.70 16.83
N THR A 207 204.82 80.84 18.11
CA THR A 207 204.56 79.81 19.12
C THR A 207 203.11 79.85 19.63
N ALA A 208 202.58 81.04 19.93
CA ALA A 208 201.21 81.19 20.44
C ALA A 208 200.14 80.71 19.45
N GLU A 209 200.31 81.00 18.15
CA GLU A 209 199.39 80.58 17.08
C GLU A 209 199.25 79.05 16.99
N ARG A 210 200.37 78.32 17.10
CA ARG A 210 200.38 76.84 17.03
C ARG A 210 199.67 76.19 18.22
N ASP A 211 199.81 76.77 19.42
CA ASP A 211 199.19 76.23 20.63
C ASP A 211 197.69 76.56 20.72
N LEU A 212 197.22 77.61 20.03
CA LEU A 212 195.79 77.87 19.84
C LEU A 212 195.17 76.92 18.80
N GLN A 213 195.82 76.72 17.65
CA GLN A 213 195.32 75.82 16.60
C GLN A 213 195.15 74.37 17.08
N LYS A 214 196.09 73.85 17.89
CA LYS A 214 195.97 72.52 18.51
C LYS A 214 194.74 72.38 19.42
N LYS A 215 194.34 73.44 20.13
CA LYS A 215 193.21 73.42 21.07
C LYS A 215 191.85 73.43 20.36
N LEU A 216 191.75 74.08 19.21
CA LEU A 216 190.55 74.05 18.36
C LEU A 216 190.32 72.66 17.76
N ALA A 217 191.34 72.09 17.09
CA ALA A 217 191.26 70.76 16.48
C ALA A 217 190.97 69.61 17.48
N ALA A 218 191.23 69.82 18.77
CA ALA A 218 190.82 68.91 19.83
C ALA A 218 189.31 68.99 20.15
N ARG A 219 188.74 70.21 20.21
CA ARG A 219 187.31 70.44 20.51
C ARG A 219 186.38 70.01 19.37
N GLU A 220 186.80 70.21 18.12
CA GLU A 220 186.05 69.75 16.94
C GLU A 220 185.85 68.23 16.94
N LYS A 221 186.90 67.47 17.35
CA LYS A 221 186.86 66.01 17.43
C LYS A 221 186.01 65.46 18.58
N SER A 222 185.74 66.22 19.63
CA SER A 222 184.72 65.86 20.63
C SER A 222 183.30 66.07 20.10
N ALA A 223 182.99 67.24 19.56
CA ALA A 223 181.64 67.56 19.06
C ALA A 223 181.18 66.59 17.95
N ALA A 224 182.08 66.19 17.06
CA ALA A 224 181.77 65.23 15.99
C ALA A 224 181.37 63.82 16.48
N ARG A 225 181.63 63.47 17.75
CA ARG A 225 181.20 62.18 18.34
C ARG A 225 179.77 62.26 18.87
N GLU A 226 179.44 63.34 19.59
CA GLU A 226 178.12 63.55 20.20
C GLU A 226 177.00 63.58 19.16
N VAL A 227 177.24 64.24 18.02
CA VAL A 227 176.31 64.25 16.86
C VAL A 227 176.04 62.83 16.33
N LYS A 228 177.05 61.95 16.30
CA LYS A 228 176.92 60.58 15.79
C LYS A 228 176.08 59.69 16.70
N ASP A 229 176.15 59.89 18.02
CA ASP A 229 175.37 59.11 18.98
C ASP A 229 173.93 59.65 19.15
N LEU A 230 173.69 60.93 18.89
CA LEU A 230 172.33 61.48 18.71
C LEU A 230 171.64 60.90 17.47
N GLY A 231 172.35 60.81 16.33
CA GLY A 231 171.80 60.26 15.09
C GLY A 231 171.27 58.83 15.21
N LYS A 232 171.91 57.98 16.03
CA LYS A 232 171.42 56.61 16.33
C LYS A 232 170.10 56.61 17.10
N LYS A 233 169.95 57.52 18.09
CA LYS A 233 168.75 57.59 18.93
C LYS A 233 167.50 57.98 18.13
N ILE A 234 167.66 58.87 17.14
CA ILE A 234 166.59 59.26 16.22
C ILE A 234 166.08 58.03 15.44
N GLN A 235 167.00 57.28 14.81
CA GLN A 235 166.65 56.06 14.05
C GLN A 235 166.00 54.94 14.88
N GLU A 236 166.19 54.91 16.20
CA GLU A 236 165.49 53.97 17.08
C GLU A 236 164.09 54.47 17.48
N LEU A 237 163.89 55.79 17.57
CA LEU A 237 162.58 56.38 17.82
C LEU A 237 161.65 56.26 16.61
N ASP A 238 162.16 56.51 15.40
CA ASP A 238 161.38 56.36 14.15
C ASP A 238 160.81 54.94 14.03
N LYS A 239 161.63 53.91 14.27
CA LYS A 239 161.23 52.49 14.25
C LYS A 239 160.28 52.07 15.38
N ARG A 240 160.12 52.88 16.42
CA ARG A 240 159.09 52.70 17.46
C ARG A 240 157.79 53.40 17.06
N LEU A 241 157.88 54.53 16.35
CA LEU A 241 156.75 55.24 15.75
C LEU A 241 156.08 54.41 14.65
N GLU A 242 156.85 53.87 13.69
CA GLU A 242 156.34 53.01 12.59
C GLU A 242 155.46 51.87 13.13
N ARG A 243 155.93 51.15 14.17
CA ARG A 243 155.17 50.07 14.81
C ARG A 243 153.88 50.54 15.48
N LYS A 244 153.88 51.74 16.06
CA LYS A 244 152.70 52.33 16.70
C LYS A 244 151.69 52.90 15.70
N VAL A 245 152.13 53.22 14.48
CA VAL A 245 151.21 53.49 13.36
C VAL A 245 150.56 52.18 12.91
N THR A 246 151.33 51.12 12.65
CA THR A 246 150.72 49.82 12.24
C THR A 246 149.79 49.23 13.31
N GLU A 247 150.14 49.32 14.60
CA GLU A 247 149.24 48.91 15.68
C GLU A 247 147.95 49.76 15.74
N ALA A 248 147.98 51.02 15.30
CA ALA A 248 146.79 51.87 15.24
C ALA A 248 145.92 51.58 14.00
N ASP A 249 146.55 51.23 12.87
CA ASP A 249 145.85 50.80 11.65
C ASP A 249 145.17 49.43 11.83
N ASP A 250 145.81 48.48 12.51
CA ASP A 250 145.19 47.20 12.89
C ASP A 250 143.98 47.41 13.83
N LEU A 251 144.05 48.39 14.74
CA LEU A 251 142.96 48.73 15.67
C LEU A 251 141.81 49.50 15.01
N SER A 252 142.06 50.35 14.00
CA SER A 252 140.99 51.03 13.26
C SER A 252 140.16 50.05 12.44
N VAL A 253 140.82 49.09 11.75
CA VAL A 253 140.14 47.99 11.05
C VAL A 253 139.36 47.08 12.00
N ALA A 254 139.81 46.91 13.26
CA ALA A 254 139.05 46.20 14.28
C ALA A 254 137.80 46.98 14.75
N LEU A 255 137.89 48.31 14.85
CA LEU A 255 136.75 49.17 15.19
C LEU A 255 135.71 49.21 14.05
N GLU A 256 136.12 49.36 12.79
CA GLU A 256 135.21 49.33 11.63
C GLU A 256 134.42 48.02 11.56
N LYS A 257 135.05 46.88 11.88
CA LYS A 257 134.38 45.58 11.98
C LYS A 257 133.35 45.56 13.10
N LEU A 258 133.72 45.94 14.32
CA LEU A 258 132.80 45.99 15.46
C LEU A 258 131.64 46.96 15.22
N GLU A 259 131.87 48.10 14.56
CA GLU A 259 130.78 49.01 14.17
C GLU A 259 129.85 48.40 13.11
N SER A 260 130.37 47.60 12.17
CA SER A 260 129.54 46.86 11.22
C SER A 260 128.72 45.74 11.88
N GLU A 261 129.32 44.96 12.79
CA GLU A 261 128.62 43.91 13.54
C GLU A 261 127.51 44.50 14.43
N LEU A 262 127.78 45.61 15.11
CA LEU A 262 126.81 46.32 15.93
C LEU A 262 125.73 47.05 15.08
N ALA A 263 126.04 47.40 13.83
CA ALA A 263 125.03 47.89 12.87
C ALA A 263 124.11 46.76 12.39
N ASP A 264 124.65 45.56 12.12
CA ASP A 264 123.88 44.38 11.74
C ASP A 264 123.01 43.87 12.89
N GLU A 265 123.52 43.78 14.12
CA GLU A 265 122.71 43.50 15.33
C GLU A 265 121.57 44.50 15.51
N ARG A 266 121.83 45.80 15.29
CA ARG A 266 120.78 46.84 15.29
C ARG A 266 119.80 46.68 14.13
N SER A 267 120.19 46.05 13.04
CA SER A 267 119.30 45.69 11.93
C SER A 267 118.40 44.51 12.31
N GLU A 268 118.94 43.47 12.97
CA GLU A 268 118.18 42.31 13.46
C GLU A 268 117.23 42.67 14.59
N ALA A 269 117.65 43.54 15.52
CA ALA A 269 116.78 44.12 16.54
C ALA A 269 115.61 44.94 15.93
N ARG A 270 115.81 45.53 14.75
CA ARG A 270 114.76 46.23 13.98
C ARG A 270 113.89 45.29 13.14
N LYS A 271 114.39 44.11 12.73
CA LYS A 271 113.63 43.04 12.07
C LYS A 271 112.74 42.36 13.10
N THR A 272 113.31 41.75 14.14
CA THR A 272 112.58 41.17 15.28
C THR A 272 111.60 42.15 15.93
N GLY A 273 111.96 43.43 16.05
CA GLY A 273 111.07 44.50 16.52
C GLY A 273 109.94 44.92 15.55
N LYS A 274 109.96 44.47 14.29
CA LYS A 274 108.82 44.49 13.35
C LYS A 274 108.06 43.17 13.42
N ASP A 275 108.76 42.04 13.43
CA ASP A 275 108.17 40.70 13.45
C ASP A 275 107.31 40.51 14.70
N LEU A 276 107.75 41.00 15.87
CA LEU A 276 106.93 41.04 17.10
C LEU A 276 105.69 41.93 16.96
N ARG A 277 105.75 43.02 16.19
CA ARG A 277 104.57 43.88 15.93
C ARG A 277 103.61 43.23 14.94
N GLN A 278 104.12 42.50 13.95
CA GLN A 278 103.32 41.69 13.05
C GLN A 278 102.68 40.52 13.79
N LEU A 279 103.42 39.79 14.62
CA LEU A 279 102.87 38.74 15.50
C LEU A 279 101.84 39.28 16.49
N CYS A 280 101.99 40.50 16.99
CA CYS A 280 100.94 41.15 17.79
C CYS A 280 99.69 41.50 16.96
N SER A 281 99.79 41.97 15.71
CA SER A 281 98.62 42.24 14.88
C SER A 281 97.96 40.97 14.31
N GLU A 282 98.75 39.93 14.04
CA GLU A 282 98.28 38.58 13.73
C GLU A 282 97.60 37.95 14.94
N LYS A 283 98.12 38.16 16.16
CA LYS A 283 97.42 37.79 17.39
C LYS A 283 96.14 38.61 17.59
N GLU A 284 96.14 39.92 17.42
CA GLU A 284 94.90 40.73 17.56
C GLU A 284 93.83 40.35 16.54
N THR A 285 94.22 39.96 15.33
CA THR A 285 93.29 39.46 14.30
C THR A 285 92.87 38.02 14.55
N ALA A 286 93.71 37.17 15.17
CA ALA A 286 93.31 35.86 15.68
C ALA A 286 92.36 35.99 16.89
N ASP A 287 92.63 36.86 17.85
CA ASP A 287 91.78 37.15 19.01
C ASP A 287 90.43 37.74 18.58
N LYS A 288 90.38 38.55 17.51
CA LYS A 288 89.12 38.98 16.86
C LYS A 288 88.38 37.81 16.24
N LYS A 289 89.04 37.01 15.40
CA LYS A 289 88.44 35.80 14.78
C LYS A 289 87.97 34.77 15.81
N LEU A 290 88.64 34.65 16.96
CA LEU A 290 88.24 33.79 18.06
C LEU A 290 87.02 34.34 18.82
N ARG A 291 86.88 35.66 18.95
CA ARG A 291 85.66 36.30 19.49
C ARG A 291 84.49 36.25 18.51
N GLU A 292 84.76 36.36 17.22
CA GLU A 292 83.79 36.14 16.15
C GLU A 292 83.33 34.67 16.17
N ALA A 293 84.25 33.70 16.14
CA ALA A 293 83.96 32.27 16.27
C ALA A 293 83.27 31.88 17.60
N ALA A 294 83.54 32.60 18.69
CA ALA A 294 82.85 32.42 19.97
C ALA A 294 81.40 32.93 19.91
N LYS A 295 81.16 34.11 19.33
CA LYS A 295 79.79 34.62 19.07
C LYS A 295 79.02 33.70 18.13
N ASP A 296 79.63 33.31 17.02
CA ASP A 296 79.15 32.28 16.11
C ASP A 296 78.80 30.97 16.83
N GLY A 297 79.48 30.64 17.92
CA GLY A 297 79.22 29.49 18.78
C GLY A 297 78.08 29.71 19.77
N GLU A 298 78.03 30.89 20.40
CA GLU A 298 76.95 31.31 21.31
C GLU A 298 75.62 31.46 20.55
N GLU A 299 75.65 32.03 19.35
CA GLU A 299 74.50 32.14 18.43
C GLU A 299 74.04 30.76 17.96
N LYS A 300 74.95 29.86 17.55
CA LYS A 300 74.58 28.47 17.20
C LYS A 300 74.10 27.66 18.42
N LEU A 301 74.58 27.95 19.63
CA LEU A 301 74.03 27.36 20.86
C LEU A 301 72.62 27.91 21.15
N ALA A 302 72.39 29.21 20.93
CA ALA A 302 71.06 29.80 21.03
C ALA A 302 70.09 29.18 20.01
N GLU A 303 70.49 29.07 18.73
CA GLU A 303 69.75 28.36 17.68
C GLU A 303 69.45 26.91 18.08
N LEU A 304 70.43 26.16 18.60
CA LEU A 304 70.23 24.79 19.06
C LEU A 304 69.29 24.70 20.27
N THR A 305 69.30 25.67 21.19
CA THR A 305 68.32 25.72 22.28
C THR A 305 66.93 26.13 21.81
N ALA A 306 66.82 27.01 20.81
CA ALA A 306 65.55 27.41 20.19
C ALA A 306 64.94 26.23 19.41
N LEU A 307 65.70 25.59 18.52
CA LEU A 307 65.30 24.37 17.79
C LEU A 307 64.98 23.20 18.73
N LYS A 308 65.67 23.11 19.89
CA LYS A 308 65.28 22.16 20.93
C LYS A 308 63.95 22.54 21.57
N GLY A 309 63.72 23.81 21.90
CA GLY A 309 62.43 24.28 22.41
C GLY A 309 61.29 24.05 21.42
N GLU A 310 61.49 24.35 20.15
CA GLU A 310 60.55 24.04 19.07
C GLU A 310 60.27 22.54 19.01
N ARG A 311 61.31 21.70 19.01
CA ARG A 311 61.16 20.25 19.06
C ARG A 311 60.38 19.81 20.30
N ASP A 312 60.73 20.27 21.49
CA ASP A 312 60.09 19.87 22.74
C ASP A 312 58.59 20.29 22.71
N THR A 313 58.23 21.43 22.09
CA THR A 313 56.81 21.81 21.86
C THR A 313 56.12 21.00 20.76
N LEU A 314 56.84 20.51 19.74
CA LEU A 314 56.30 19.63 18.71
C LEU A 314 56.09 18.20 19.25
N ASP A 315 57.03 17.68 20.04
CA ASP A 315 56.92 16.40 20.72
C ASP A 315 55.74 16.43 21.74
N LEU A 316 55.51 17.56 22.45
CA LEU A 316 54.29 17.77 23.26
C LEU A 316 53.00 17.82 22.43
N ARG A 317 52.98 18.53 21.30
CA ARG A 317 51.81 18.57 20.40
C ARG A 317 51.50 17.20 19.80
N LEU A 318 52.52 16.41 19.48
CA LEU A 318 52.38 15.03 19.01
C LEU A 318 51.87 14.10 20.11
N GLN A 319 52.26 14.31 21.38
CA GLN A 319 51.66 13.61 22.52
C GLN A 319 50.19 13.98 22.70
N GLU A 320 49.85 15.26 22.69
CA GLU A 320 48.45 15.71 22.72
C GLU A 320 47.61 15.13 21.57
N GLU A 321 48.13 15.10 20.33
CA GLU A 321 47.43 14.47 19.21
C GLU A 321 47.32 12.95 19.36
N ALA A 322 48.34 12.28 19.90
CA ALA A 322 48.29 10.85 20.18
C ALA A 322 47.24 10.53 21.26
N GLU A 323 47.16 11.31 22.33
CA GLU A 323 46.12 11.19 23.37
C GLU A 323 44.73 11.47 22.81
N LYS A 324 44.55 12.52 21.99
CA LYS A 324 43.28 12.81 21.32
C LYS A 324 42.87 11.65 20.41
N ARG A 325 43.79 11.07 19.64
CA ARG A 325 43.55 9.88 18.79
C ARG A 325 43.26 8.62 19.59
N GLN A 326 43.85 8.44 20.77
CA GLN A 326 43.52 7.34 21.69
C GLN A 326 42.11 7.53 22.25
N GLN A 327 41.75 8.72 22.73
CA GLN A 327 40.39 9.03 23.21
C GLN A 327 39.34 8.91 22.10
N GLU A 328 39.64 9.31 20.88
CA GLU A 328 38.81 9.06 19.69
C GLU A 328 38.67 7.55 19.43
N GLY A 329 39.76 6.79 19.50
CA GLY A 329 39.76 5.33 19.37
C GLY A 329 38.90 4.63 20.43
N GLU A 330 39.01 5.03 21.70
CA GLU A 330 38.20 4.50 22.80
C GLU A 330 36.71 4.84 22.65
N ARG A 331 36.39 6.08 22.23
CA ARG A 331 35.01 6.49 21.92
C ARG A 331 34.44 5.65 20.77
N LEU A 332 35.16 5.55 19.65
CA LEU A 332 34.77 4.74 18.51
C LEU A 332 34.66 3.25 18.86
N GLN A 333 35.51 2.73 19.75
CA GLN A 333 35.42 1.34 20.24
C GLN A 333 34.18 1.14 21.13
N LYS A 334 33.84 2.11 21.99
CA LYS A 334 32.61 2.11 22.79
C LYS A 334 31.36 2.19 21.91
N ASP A 335 31.36 3.08 20.91
CA ASP A 335 30.26 3.24 19.96
C ASP A 335 30.09 2.00 19.07
N LEU A 336 31.20 1.36 18.68
CA LEU A 336 31.19 0.10 17.93
C LEU A 336 30.73 -1.10 18.78
N LEU A 337 30.93 -1.07 20.11
CA LEU A 337 30.32 -2.02 21.04
C LEU A 337 28.81 -1.76 21.21
N ALA A 338 28.38 -0.51 21.37
CA ALA A 338 26.97 -0.14 21.44
C ALA A 338 26.22 -0.50 20.14
N MET A 339 26.82 -0.24 18.97
CA MET A 339 26.29 -0.67 17.66
C MET A 339 26.21 -2.19 17.52
N LYS A 340 27.13 -2.96 18.13
CA LYS A 340 27.02 -4.43 18.19
C LYS A 340 25.88 -4.88 19.09
N GLN A 341 25.68 -4.24 20.24
CA GLN A 341 24.57 -4.53 21.17
C GLN A 341 23.21 -4.23 20.53
N ALA A 342 23.03 -3.02 19.99
CA ALA A 342 21.84 -2.62 19.25
C ALA A 342 21.58 -3.53 18.03
N ARG A 343 22.64 -4.02 17.36
CA ARG A 343 22.51 -5.03 16.29
C ARG A 343 22.04 -6.38 16.82
N SER A 344 22.55 -6.88 17.95
CA SER A 344 22.05 -8.14 18.53
C SER A 344 20.60 -8.03 18.98
N GLU A 345 20.21 -6.90 19.58
CA GLU A 345 18.81 -6.59 19.94
C GLU A 345 17.92 -6.57 18.69
N LEU A 346 18.39 -5.97 17.58
CA LEU A 346 17.69 -6.00 16.29
C LEU A 346 17.59 -7.43 15.72
N GLU A 347 18.66 -8.23 15.76
CA GLU A 347 18.66 -9.62 15.32
C GLU A 347 17.79 -10.54 16.20
N GLU A 348 17.58 -10.22 17.47
CA GLU A 348 16.61 -10.87 18.35
C GLU A 348 15.18 -10.42 18.04
N SER A 349 14.96 -9.13 17.81
CA SER A 349 13.65 -8.60 17.39
C SER A 349 13.19 -9.17 16.04
N PHE A 350 14.12 -9.37 15.09
CA PHE A 350 13.82 -10.03 13.82
C PHE A 350 13.46 -11.50 14.01
N LYS A 351 14.14 -12.25 14.89
CA LYS A 351 13.76 -13.64 15.20
C LYS A 351 12.37 -13.73 15.83
N ALA A 352 12.05 -12.83 16.76
CA ALA A 352 10.71 -12.74 17.34
C ALA A 352 9.64 -12.46 16.25
N LEU A 353 9.90 -11.52 15.34
CA LEU A 353 9.02 -11.22 14.21
C LEU A 353 8.93 -12.39 13.19
N GLU A 354 9.99 -13.15 12.97
CA GLU A 354 9.98 -14.38 12.15
C GLU A 354 9.15 -15.49 12.82
N GLU A 355 9.24 -15.64 14.14
CA GLU A 355 8.41 -16.57 14.91
C GLU A 355 6.92 -16.17 14.92
N GLU A 356 6.61 -14.88 15.05
CA GLU A 356 5.25 -14.33 14.91
C GLU A 356 4.71 -14.48 13.48
N CYS A 357 5.53 -14.21 12.46
CA CYS A 357 5.15 -14.52 11.07
C CYS A 357 4.89 -16.03 10.92
N GLY A 358 5.70 -16.87 11.57
CA GLY A 358 5.51 -18.31 11.62
C GLY A 358 4.21 -18.75 12.30
N THR A 359 3.80 -18.14 13.41
CA THR A 359 2.51 -18.45 14.07
C THR A 359 1.35 -17.96 13.21
N LYS A 360 1.42 -16.75 12.65
CA LYS A 360 0.38 -16.20 11.78
C LYS A 360 0.22 -16.98 10.47
N VAL A 361 1.30 -17.51 9.89
CA VAL A 361 1.22 -18.44 8.74
C VAL A 361 0.56 -19.76 9.13
N ARG A 362 0.81 -20.28 10.34
CA ARG A 362 0.14 -21.49 10.87
C ARG A 362 -1.35 -21.25 11.14
N GLU A 363 -1.73 -20.12 11.71
CA GLU A 363 -3.12 -19.69 11.88
C GLU A 363 -3.85 -19.51 10.55
N LEU A 364 -3.20 -18.88 9.55
CA LEU A 364 -3.76 -18.76 8.20
C LEU A 364 -3.93 -20.12 7.52
N ALA A 365 -3.03 -21.08 7.76
CA ALA A 365 -3.17 -22.45 7.26
C ALA A 365 -4.35 -23.19 7.92
N SER A 366 -4.54 -23.09 9.24
CA SER A 366 -5.70 -23.70 9.91
C SER A 366 -7.02 -23.05 9.48
N LEU A 367 -7.08 -21.71 9.39
CA LEU A 367 -8.26 -21.00 8.87
C LEU A 367 -8.55 -21.34 7.40
N GLN A 368 -7.54 -21.60 6.57
CA GLN A 368 -7.74 -22.11 5.20
C GLN A 368 -8.29 -23.54 5.18
N GLN A 369 -7.84 -24.40 6.10
CA GLN A 369 -8.35 -25.77 6.25
C GLN A 369 -9.80 -25.78 6.76
N GLU A 370 -10.12 -24.97 7.77
CA GLU A 370 -11.49 -24.76 8.27
C GLU A 370 -12.41 -24.21 7.19
N ARG A 371 -11.97 -23.19 6.44
CA ARG A 371 -12.71 -22.68 5.28
C ARG A 371 -12.92 -23.77 4.21
N GLY A 372 -11.94 -24.63 3.99
CA GLY A 372 -12.05 -25.79 3.11
C GLY A 372 -13.14 -26.77 3.57
N ALA A 373 -13.13 -27.13 4.85
CA ALA A 373 -14.16 -27.99 5.45
C ALA A 373 -15.56 -27.35 5.37
N LEU A 374 -15.69 -26.07 5.71
CA LEU A 374 -16.97 -25.34 5.61
C LEU A 374 -17.48 -25.25 4.16
N VAL A 375 -16.59 -25.14 3.17
CA VAL A 375 -16.99 -25.19 1.75
C VAL A 375 -17.52 -26.58 1.38
N THR A 376 -16.85 -27.66 1.78
CA THR A 376 -17.35 -29.02 1.49
C THR A 376 -18.63 -29.37 2.25
N GLU A 377 -18.83 -28.84 3.46
CA GLU A 377 -20.12 -28.92 4.17
C GLU A 377 -21.23 -28.14 3.45
N LEU A 378 -20.94 -26.93 2.97
CA LEU A 378 -21.91 -26.12 2.20
C LEU A 378 -22.26 -26.77 0.86
N GLU A 379 -21.31 -27.40 0.17
CA GLU A 379 -21.56 -28.23 -1.02
C GLU A 379 -22.39 -29.46 -0.66
N GLY A 380 -22.07 -30.15 0.44
CA GLY A 380 -22.87 -31.25 0.97
C GLY A 380 -24.31 -30.86 1.34
N ILE A 381 -24.53 -29.64 1.81
CA ILE A 381 -25.86 -29.07 2.10
C ILE A 381 -26.59 -28.71 0.80
N LYS A 382 -25.94 -28.07 -0.17
CA LYS A 382 -26.52 -27.80 -1.50
C LYS A 382 -26.95 -29.10 -2.18
N ASN A 383 -26.07 -30.09 -2.24
CA ASN A 383 -26.33 -31.40 -2.83
C ASN A 383 -27.49 -32.16 -2.14
N LYS A 384 -27.78 -31.86 -0.87
CA LYS A 384 -28.99 -32.35 -0.17
C LYS A 384 -30.23 -31.56 -0.58
N GLN A 385 -30.15 -30.23 -0.56
CA GLN A 385 -31.26 -29.35 -0.97
C GLN A 385 -31.67 -29.53 -2.44
N GLU A 386 -30.72 -29.84 -3.32
CA GLU A 386 -30.99 -30.15 -4.74
C GLU A 386 -31.68 -31.51 -4.90
N LYS A 387 -31.32 -32.51 -4.09
CA LYS A 387 -32.03 -33.81 -4.04
C LYS A 387 -33.42 -33.69 -3.42
N GLU A 388 -33.56 -32.90 -2.35
CA GLU A 388 -34.86 -32.59 -1.73
C GLU A 388 -35.77 -31.85 -2.72
N ARG A 389 -35.24 -30.90 -3.50
CA ARG A 389 -35.96 -30.22 -4.58
C ARG A 389 -36.37 -31.18 -5.69
N ALA A 390 -35.45 -32.00 -6.20
CA ALA A 390 -35.75 -32.98 -7.26
C ALA A 390 -36.85 -33.97 -6.82
N ALA A 391 -36.79 -34.47 -5.57
CA ALA A 391 -37.83 -35.35 -5.03
C ALA A 391 -39.18 -34.64 -4.83
N LEU A 392 -39.18 -33.35 -4.48
CA LEU A 392 -40.40 -32.54 -4.39
C LEU A 392 -40.96 -32.20 -5.78
N GLU A 393 -40.12 -31.98 -6.78
CA GLU A 393 -40.51 -31.75 -8.18
C GLU A 393 -41.10 -33.03 -8.79
N GLU A 394 -40.48 -34.19 -8.54
CA GLU A 394 -41.01 -35.51 -8.92
C GLU A 394 -42.36 -35.80 -8.23
N ALA A 395 -42.49 -35.54 -6.92
CA ALA A 395 -43.77 -35.69 -6.21
C ALA A 395 -44.86 -34.71 -6.71
N LEU A 396 -44.48 -33.48 -7.10
CA LEU A 396 -45.40 -32.54 -7.72
C LEU A 396 -45.81 -32.96 -9.14
N GLU A 397 -44.95 -33.65 -9.88
CA GLU A 397 -45.27 -34.23 -11.19
C GLU A 397 -46.18 -35.46 -11.06
N GLN A 398 -45.94 -36.33 -10.08
CA GLN A 398 -46.85 -37.42 -9.71
C GLN A 398 -48.25 -36.87 -9.36
N LEU A 399 -48.34 -35.87 -8.46
CA LEU A 399 -49.61 -35.21 -8.10
C LEU A 399 -50.29 -34.50 -9.29
N ARG A 400 -49.53 -33.99 -10.28
CA ARG A 400 -50.09 -33.44 -11.52
C ARG A 400 -50.68 -34.53 -12.40
N ASN A 401 -50.01 -35.66 -12.53
CA ASN A 401 -50.48 -36.80 -13.31
C ASN A 401 -51.74 -37.43 -12.68
N GLU A 402 -51.79 -37.54 -11.35
CA GLU A 402 -53.01 -37.90 -10.61
C GLU A 402 -54.14 -36.88 -10.85
N GLN A 403 -53.84 -35.59 -10.85
CA GLN A 403 -54.81 -34.53 -11.21
C GLN A 403 -55.21 -34.49 -12.70
N VAL A 404 -54.53 -35.22 -13.58
CA VAL A 404 -54.96 -35.43 -14.97
C VAL A 404 -55.87 -36.65 -15.03
N GLY A 405 -55.44 -37.78 -14.46
CA GLY A 405 -56.28 -38.99 -14.35
C GLY A 405 -57.64 -38.70 -13.69
N LEU A 406 -57.66 -38.02 -12.55
CA LEU A 406 -58.91 -37.62 -11.87
C LEU A 406 -59.79 -36.65 -12.68
N LYS A 407 -59.24 -35.94 -13.69
CA LYS A 407 -60.03 -35.12 -14.62
C LYS A 407 -60.58 -35.96 -15.78
N GLU A 408 -59.83 -36.97 -16.22
CA GLU A 408 -60.26 -37.95 -17.22
C GLU A 408 -61.37 -38.85 -16.64
N ASP A 409 -61.21 -39.35 -15.41
CA ASP A 409 -62.25 -40.05 -14.64
C ASP A 409 -63.50 -39.18 -14.47
N LEU A 410 -63.33 -37.91 -14.08
CA LEU A 410 -64.44 -36.96 -13.94
C LEU A 410 -65.09 -36.62 -15.29
N ALA A 411 -64.37 -36.72 -16.41
CA ALA A 411 -64.92 -36.56 -17.75
C ALA A 411 -65.67 -37.83 -18.19
N ALA A 412 -65.18 -39.02 -17.87
CA ALA A 412 -65.85 -40.30 -18.09
C ALA A 412 -67.18 -40.36 -17.31
N VAL A 413 -67.16 -40.08 -16.00
CA VAL A 413 -68.37 -40.03 -15.16
C VAL A 413 -69.37 -38.95 -15.62
N LYS A 414 -68.91 -37.83 -16.20
CA LYS A 414 -69.80 -36.88 -16.87
C LYS A 414 -70.40 -37.46 -18.15
N GLY A 415 -69.61 -38.15 -18.97
CA GLY A 415 -70.08 -38.86 -20.15
C GLY A 415 -71.13 -39.92 -19.84
N GLU A 416 -70.90 -40.75 -18.82
CA GLU A 416 -71.87 -41.74 -18.32
C GLU A 416 -73.15 -41.07 -17.81
N ARG A 417 -73.02 -39.98 -17.02
CA ARG A 417 -74.16 -39.17 -16.56
C ARG A 417 -74.95 -38.60 -17.74
N ASP A 418 -74.28 -38.06 -18.74
CA ASP A 418 -74.91 -37.36 -19.86
C ASP A 418 -75.57 -38.35 -20.84
N GLN A 419 -74.98 -39.53 -21.02
CA GLN A 419 -75.63 -40.69 -21.66
C GLN A 419 -76.87 -41.14 -20.88
N GLY A 420 -76.78 -41.26 -19.54
CA GLY A 420 -77.92 -41.57 -18.68
C GLY A 420 -79.03 -40.51 -18.71
N VAL A 421 -78.68 -39.23 -18.88
CA VAL A 421 -79.65 -38.15 -19.10
C VAL A 421 -80.31 -38.29 -20.48
N GLU A 422 -79.55 -38.55 -21.55
CA GLU A 422 -80.13 -38.83 -22.86
C GLU A 422 -81.07 -40.06 -22.84
N GLU A 423 -80.70 -41.14 -22.14
CA GLU A 423 -81.55 -42.32 -21.98
C GLU A 423 -82.83 -42.00 -21.22
N LEU A 424 -82.75 -41.23 -20.13
CA LEU A 424 -83.91 -40.74 -19.40
C LEU A 424 -84.78 -39.80 -20.24
N GLU A 425 -84.21 -39.00 -21.14
CA GLU A 425 -84.96 -38.16 -22.08
C GLU A 425 -85.64 -38.97 -23.18
N LYS A 426 -84.95 -39.96 -23.77
CA LYS A 426 -85.54 -40.93 -24.72
C LYS A 426 -86.72 -41.67 -24.07
N LEU A 427 -86.54 -42.18 -22.84
CA LEU A 427 -87.59 -42.83 -22.06
C LEU A 427 -88.73 -41.87 -21.67
N ARG A 428 -88.45 -40.59 -21.42
CA ARG A 428 -89.50 -39.55 -21.20
C ARG A 428 -90.30 -39.27 -22.46
N VAL A 429 -89.66 -39.19 -23.63
CA VAL A 429 -90.35 -39.03 -24.92
C VAL A 429 -91.21 -40.25 -25.22
N GLU A 430 -90.65 -41.46 -25.10
CA GLU A 430 -91.41 -42.71 -25.23
C GLU A 430 -92.60 -42.78 -24.27
N ASN A 431 -92.42 -42.41 -23.00
CA ASN A 431 -93.51 -42.42 -22.03
C ASN A 431 -94.53 -41.32 -22.30
N LYS A 432 -94.13 -40.16 -22.84
CA LYS A 432 -95.04 -39.12 -23.31
C LYS A 432 -95.88 -39.59 -24.51
N GLU A 433 -95.28 -40.33 -25.45
CA GLU A 433 -96.00 -40.97 -26.55
C GLU A 433 -96.91 -42.10 -26.07
N LYS A 434 -96.47 -42.94 -25.13
CA LYS A 434 -97.33 -43.98 -24.54
C LYS A 434 -98.51 -43.34 -23.81
N VAL A 435 -98.30 -42.23 -23.09
CA VAL A 435 -99.37 -41.45 -22.45
C VAL A 435 -100.27 -40.77 -23.48
N SER A 436 -99.75 -40.21 -24.58
CA SER A 436 -100.61 -39.61 -25.61
C SER A 436 -101.48 -40.67 -26.31
N ARG A 437 -100.88 -41.79 -26.74
CA ARG A 437 -101.61 -42.94 -27.31
C ARG A 437 -102.66 -43.50 -26.34
N LEU A 438 -102.32 -43.68 -25.06
CA LEU A 438 -103.28 -44.09 -24.04
C LEU A 438 -104.37 -43.04 -23.81
N SER A 439 -104.07 -41.74 -23.91
CA SER A 439 -105.08 -40.68 -23.81
C SER A 439 -106.00 -40.62 -25.04
N GLU A 440 -105.48 -40.92 -26.23
CA GLU A 440 -106.23 -41.06 -27.48
C GLU A 440 -107.09 -42.33 -27.46
N GLU A 441 -106.58 -43.44 -26.93
CA GLU A 441 -107.35 -44.66 -26.69
C GLU A 441 -108.44 -44.45 -25.63
N VAL A 442 -108.15 -43.73 -24.53
CA VAL A 442 -109.15 -43.38 -23.49
C VAL A 442 -110.17 -42.38 -24.04
N ALA A 443 -109.79 -41.43 -24.89
CA ALA A 443 -110.73 -40.55 -25.58
C ALA A 443 -111.59 -41.32 -26.61
N GLY A 444 -111.00 -42.29 -27.31
CA GLY A 444 -111.69 -43.22 -28.21
C GLY A 444 -112.63 -44.18 -27.47
N GLN A 445 -112.26 -44.63 -26.27
CA GLN A 445 -113.15 -45.40 -25.39
C GLN A 445 -114.25 -44.52 -24.79
N LYS A 446 -113.94 -43.28 -24.39
CA LYS A 446 -114.92 -42.32 -23.85
C LYS A 446 -115.96 -41.94 -24.90
N THR A 447 -115.55 -41.64 -26.14
CA THR A 447 -116.47 -41.36 -27.25
C THR A 447 -117.28 -42.61 -27.66
N ARG A 448 -116.70 -43.82 -27.59
CA ARG A 448 -117.48 -45.08 -27.72
C ARG A 448 -118.47 -45.27 -26.58
N CYS A 449 -118.12 -44.94 -25.33
CA CYS A 449 -119.03 -45.02 -24.20
C CYS A 449 -120.14 -43.96 -24.29
N GLU A 450 -119.83 -42.75 -24.73
CA GLU A 450 -120.81 -41.70 -25.02
C GLU A 450 -121.74 -42.13 -26.16
N HIS A 451 -121.22 -42.74 -27.23
CA HIS A 451 -122.02 -43.29 -28.31
C HIS A 451 -122.90 -44.47 -27.84
N LEU A 452 -122.36 -45.40 -27.05
CA LEU A 452 -123.15 -46.49 -26.44
C LEU A 452 -124.21 -45.95 -25.47
N VAL A 453 -123.95 -44.83 -24.78
CA VAL A 453 -124.94 -44.14 -23.95
C VAL A 453 -126.00 -43.46 -24.80
N THR A 454 -125.68 -42.88 -25.96
CA THR A 454 -126.71 -42.34 -26.89
C THR A 454 -127.50 -43.45 -27.59
N GLU A 455 -126.89 -44.60 -27.89
CA GLU A 455 -127.59 -45.79 -28.38
C GLU A 455 -128.50 -46.38 -27.29
N LEU A 456 -128.02 -46.51 -26.05
CA LEU A 456 -128.83 -46.95 -24.92
C LEU A 456 -129.96 -45.96 -24.60
N ALA A 457 -129.74 -44.66 -24.74
CA ALA A 457 -130.79 -43.65 -24.63
C ALA A 457 -131.82 -43.78 -25.76
N GLY A 458 -131.40 -43.94 -27.03
CA GLY A 458 -132.32 -44.21 -28.15
C GLY A 458 -133.07 -45.54 -28.02
N VAL A 459 -132.46 -46.56 -27.40
CA VAL A 459 -133.12 -47.81 -27.04
C VAL A 459 -134.05 -47.64 -25.84
N GLN A 460 -133.77 -46.73 -24.90
CA GLN A 460 -134.68 -46.35 -23.82
C GLN A 460 -135.88 -45.55 -24.36
N GLU A 461 -135.68 -44.54 -25.21
CA GLU A 461 -136.75 -43.83 -25.91
C GLU A 461 -137.58 -44.80 -26.78
N GLY A 462 -136.92 -45.72 -27.49
CA GLY A 462 -137.58 -46.79 -28.25
C GLY A 462 -138.39 -47.73 -27.36
N ARG A 463 -137.86 -48.09 -26.17
CA ARG A 463 -138.55 -48.89 -25.15
C ARG A 463 -139.72 -48.14 -24.52
N GLU A 464 -139.59 -46.86 -24.23
CA GLU A 464 -140.68 -46.00 -23.73
C GLU A 464 -141.76 -45.78 -24.79
N LEU A 465 -141.38 -45.63 -26.06
CA LEU A 465 -142.34 -45.59 -27.18
C LEU A 465 -143.05 -46.93 -27.36
N ILE A 466 -142.36 -48.06 -27.14
CA ILE A 466 -142.98 -49.39 -27.11
C ILE A 466 -143.87 -49.54 -25.88
N GLU A 467 -143.48 -49.12 -24.68
CA GLU A 467 -144.30 -49.15 -23.47
C GLU A 467 -145.53 -48.24 -23.60
N LYS A 468 -145.40 -47.07 -24.23
CA LYS A 468 -146.52 -46.17 -24.54
C LYS A 468 -147.46 -46.76 -25.61
N LYS A 469 -146.92 -47.47 -26.61
CA LYS A 469 -147.73 -48.24 -27.57
C LYS A 469 -148.42 -49.42 -26.91
N MET A 470 -147.73 -50.15 -26.03
CA MET A 470 -148.30 -51.25 -25.24
C MET A 470 -149.37 -50.75 -24.28
N ALA A 471 -149.17 -49.60 -23.63
CA ALA A 471 -150.18 -48.94 -22.80
C ALA A 471 -151.39 -48.46 -23.62
N GLY A 472 -151.17 -48.01 -24.86
CA GLY A 472 -152.24 -47.74 -25.82
C GLY A 472 -153.00 -49.01 -26.24
N VAL A 473 -152.29 -50.12 -26.47
CA VAL A 473 -152.88 -51.42 -26.81
C VAL A 473 -153.58 -52.07 -25.61
N THR A 474 -153.10 -51.88 -24.38
CA THR A 474 -153.86 -52.27 -23.18
C THR A 474 -155.07 -51.38 -22.99
N GLY A 475 -154.96 -50.06 -23.21
CA GLY A 475 -156.12 -49.16 -23.21
C GLY A 475 -157.19 -49.59 -24.23
N GLN A 476 -156.80 -49.88 -25.47
CA GLN A 476 -157.69 -50.43 -26.50
C GLN A 476 -158.25 -51.81 -26.12
N ARG A 477 -157.46 -52.67 -25.49
CA ARG A 477 -157.94 -53.97 -24.98
C ARG A 477 -158.94 -53.77 -23.84
N ASP A 478 -158.70 -52.85 -22.92
CA ASP A 478 -159.56 -52.58 -21.77
C ASP A 478 -160.85 -51.87 -22.21
N GLU A 479 -160.79 -51.02 -23.24
CA GLU A 479 -161.94 -50.47 -23.96
C GLU A 479 -162.74 -51.58 -24.65
N LEU A 480 -162.09 -52.50 -25.39
CA LEU A 480 -162.74 -53.65 -26.01
C LEU A 480 -163.29 -54.65 -25.00
N GLU A 481 -162.65 -54.85 -23.85
CA GLU A 481 -163.18 -55.66 -22.74
C GLU A 481 -164.37 -54.97 -22.08
N ALA A 482 -164.36 -53.64 -21.94
CA ALA A 482 -165.52 -52.87 -21.49
C ALA A 482 -166.66 -52.87 -22.51
N GLU A 483 -166.38 -52.84 -23.81
CA GLU A 483 -167.38 -52.99 -24.87
C GLU A 483 -167.94 -54.40 -24.93
N MET A 484 -167.10 -55.45 -24.84
CA MET A 484 -167.54 -56.83 -24.69
C MET A 484 -168.37 -57.03 -23.42
N ALA A 485 -168.04 -56.36 -22.31
CA ALA A 485 -168.84 -56.39 -21.09
C ALA A 485 -170.18 -55.64 -21.24
N ARG A 486 -170.22 -54.53 -21.99
CA ARG A 486 -171.47 -53.83 -22.36
C ARG A 486 -172.33 -54.70 -23.28
N VAL A 487 -171.74 -55.34 -24.28
CA VAL A 487 -172.43 -56.27 -25.20
C VAL A 487 -172.95 -57.48 -24.42
N GLN A 488 -172.15 -58.13 -23.56
CA GLN A 488 -172.64 -59.20 -22.68
C GLN A 488 -173.74 -58.74 -21.72
N LYS A 489 -173.71 -57.48 -21.25
CA LYS A 489 -174.80 -56.91 -20.43
C LYS A 489 -176.05 -56.70 -21.27
N GLN A 490 -175.93 -56.20 -22.50
CA GLN A 490 -177.03 -56.09 -23.45
C GLN A 490 -177.57 -57.47 -23.87
N GLU A 491 -176.73 -58.49 -24.04
CA GLU A 491 -177.16 -59.87 -24.31
C GLU A 491 -177.91 -60.47 -23.12
N ARG A 492 -177.49 -60.20 -21.88
CA ARG A 492 -178.23 -60.58 -20.66
C ARG A 492 -179.55 -59.83 -20.55
N GLU A 493 -179.57 -58.51 -20.76
CA GLU A 493 -180.80 -57.71 -20.76
C GLU A 493 -181.77 -58.13 -21.88
N LEU A 494 -181.26 -58.46 -23.07
CA LEU A 494 -182.06 -59.02 -24.18
C LEU A 494 -182.51 -60.46 -23.89
N ALA A 495 -181.74 -61.25 -23.16
CA ALA A 495 -182.16 -62.58 -22.70
C ALA A 495 -183.23 -62.49 -21.61
N GLU A 496 -183.11 -61.57 -20.65
CA GLU A 496 -184.12 -61.28 -19.63
C GLU A 496 -185.40 -60.68 -20.25
N GLN A 497 -185.27 -59.82 -21.28
CA GLN A 497 -186.40 -59.34 -22.08
C GLN A 497 -187.06 -60.48 -22.86
N ARG A 498 -186.30 -61.36 -23.50
CA ARG A 498 -186.85 -62.55 -24.18
C ARG A 498 -187.48 -63.52 -23.20
N GLU A 499 -186.91 -63.75 -22.02
CA GLU A 499 -187.49 -64.59 -20.99
C GLU A 499 -188.78 -63.98 -20.42
N SER A 500 -188.81 -62.67 -20.16
CA SER A 500 -190.02 -62.00 -19.69
C SER A 500 -191.10 -61.90 -20.78
N GLU A 501 -190.73 -61.72 -22.05
CA GLU A 501 -191.66 -61.82 -23.18
C GLU A 501 -192.16 -63.27 -23.38
N ILE A 502 -191.31 -64.28 -23.20
CA ILE A 502 -191.73 -65.70 -23.21
C ILE A 502 -192.69 -65.97 -22.03
N ARG A 503 -192.38 -65.49 -20.82
CA ARG A 503 -193.26 -65.62 -19.65
C ARG A 503 -194.61 -64.94 -19.90
N LEU A 504 -194.62 -63.70 -20.37
CA LEU A 504 -195.83 -62.98 -20.77
C LEU A 504 -196.61 -63.73 -21.85
N ARG A 505 -195.96 -64.19 -22.93
CA ARG A 505 -196.61 -65.00 -23.99
C ARG A 505 -197.11 -66.37 -23.47
N THR A 506 -196.50 -66.95 -22.43
CA THR A 506 -197.05 -68.16 -21.78
C THR A 506 -198.22 -67.86 -20.87
N GLU A 507 -198.20 -66.73 -20.13
CA GLU A 507 -199.35 -66.26 -19.37
C GLU A 507 -200.51 -65.86 -20.27
N GLU A 508 -200.26 -65.19 -21.39
CA GLU A 508 -201.24 -64.85 -22.41
C GLU A 508 -201.83 -66.12 -23.03
N LYS A 509 -201.01 -67.13 -23.34
CA LYS A 509 -201.51 -68.44 -23.76
C LYS A 509 -202.36 -69.13 -22.70
N GLN A 510 -201.98 -69.05 -21.41
CA GLN A 510 -202.79 -69.58 -20.31
C GLN A 510 -204.10 -68.82 -20.12
N LYS A 511 -204.08 -67.48 -20.23
CA LYS A 511 -205.26 -66.61 -20.19
C LYS A 511 -206.17 -66.90 -21.40
N ALA A 512 -205.61 -67.10 -22.59
CA ALA A 512 -206.33 -67.47 -23.80
C ALA A 512 -206.93 -68.89 -23.70
N SER A 513 -206.21 -69.88 -23.15
CA SER A 513 -206.79 -71.22 -22.92
C SER A 513 -207.89 -71.20 -21.85
N ALA A 514 -207.74 -70.39 -20.80
CA ALA A 514 -208.80 -70.19 -19.80
C ALA A 514 -210.02 -69.48 -20.40
N GLN A 515 -209.81 -68.51 -21.31
CA GLN A 515 -210.89 -67.89 -22.08
C GLN A 515 -211.53 -68.84 -23.09
N GLU A 516 -210.76 -69.76 -23.71
CA GLU A 516 -211.34 -70.84 -24.52
C GLU A 516 -212.20 -71.79 -23.67
N GLU A 517 -211.75 -72.18 -22.48
CA GLU A 517 -212.57 -73.01 -21.57
C GLU A 517 -213.82 -72.27 -21.08
N GLU A 518 -213.71 -70.97 -20.76
CA GLU A 518 -214.87 -70.14 -20.40
C GLU A 518 -215.84 -69.99 -21.58
N LEU A 519 -215.34 -69.76 -22.79
CA LEU A 519 -216.17 -69.68 -24.00
C LEU A 519 -216.82 -71.03 -24.35
N ARG A 520 -216.12 -72.15 -24.16
CA ARG A 520 -216.70 -73.50 -24.29
C ARG A 520 -217.82 -73.71 -23.26
N GLY A 521 -217.64 -73.27 -22.01
CA GLY A 521 -218.69 -73.27 -20.99
C GLY A 521 -219.90 -72.43 -21.40
N ARG A 522 -219.67 -71.18 -21.86
CA ARG A 522 -220.71 -70.28 -22.35
C ARG A 522 -221.44 -70.84 -23.58
N VAL A 523 -220.77 -71.57 -24.47
CA VAL A 523 -221.42 -72.29 -25.59
C VAL A 523 -222.35 -73.38 -25.09
N VAL A 524 -221.93 -74.21 -24.12
CA VAL A 524 -222.79 -75.24 -23.52
C VAL A 524 -224.00 -74.64 -22.80
N ASP A 525 -223.86 -73.49 -22.13
CA ASP A 525 -225.00 -72.80 -21.52
C ASP A 525 -225.90 -72.08 -22.55
N LEU A 526 -225.35 -71.61 -23.69
CA LEU A 526 -226.15 -71.10 -24.81
C LEU A 526 -226.92 -72.21 -25.54
N GLU A 527 -226.34 -73.41 -25.70
CA GLU A 527 -227.05 -74.59 -26.20
C GLU A 527 -228.22 -74.99 -25.27
N LYS A 528 -228.03 -74.91 -23.96
CA LYS A 528 -229.11 -75.03 -22.96
C LYS A 528 -230.22 -74.01 -23.15
N GLN A 529 -229.88 -72.74 -23.39
CA GLN A 529 -230.82 -71.63 -23.57
C GLN A 529 -231.59 -71.74 -24.89
N LEU A 530 -230.92 -72.11 -25.99
CA LEU A 530 -231.60 -72.51 -27.23
C LEU A 530 -232.58 -73.66 -26.98
N GLY A 531 -232.18 -74.63 -26.14
CA GLY A 531 -233.03 -75.73 -25.71
C GLY A 531 -234.27 -75.32 -24.91
N SER A 532 -234.30 -74.18 -24.22
CA SER A 532 -235.51 -73.64 -23.58
C SER A 532 -236.35 -72.77 -24.51
N VAL A 533 -235.73 -71.89 -25.30
CA VAL A 533 -236.44 -71.02 -26.26
C VAL A 533 -237.20 -71.85 -27.31
N LEU A 534 -236.67 -73.01 -27.72
CA LEU A 534 -237.38 -73.94 -28.60
C LEU A 534 -238.61 -74.58 -27.95
N ARG A 535 -238.62 -74.80 -26.63
CA ARG A 535 -239.80 -75.29 -25.89
C ARG A 535 -240.87 -74.19 -25.75
N GLU A 536 -240.45 -72.96 -25.50
CA GLU A 536 -241.34 -71.80 -25.44
C GLU A 536 -242.00 -71.50 -26.81
N GLN A 537 -241.26 -71.65 -27.91
CA GLN A 537 -241.80 -71.64 -29.29
C GLN A 537 -242.83 -72.75 -29.53
N GLU A 538 -242.57 -73.96 -29.05
CA GLU A 538 -243.51 -75.09 -29.15
C GLU A 538 -244.77 -74.91 -28.28
N GLU A 539 -244.72 -74.12 -27.20
CA GLU A 539 -245.89 -73.82 -26.37
C GLU A 539 -246.73 -72.69 -26.98
N GLY A 540 -246.13 -71.57 -27.37
CA GLY A 540 -246.85 -70.46 -28.02
C GLY A 540 -247.52 -70.82 -29.36
N SER A 541 -246.93 -71.75 -30.12
CA SER A 541 -247.56 -72.28 -31.35
C SER A 541 -248.79 -73.17 -31.10
N ARG A 542 -248.91 -73.78 -29.91
CA ARG A 542 -250.10 -74.55 -29.49
C ARG A 542 -251.23 -73.65 -28.98
N GLU A 543 -250.92 -72.46 -28.47
CA GLU A 543 -251.92 -71.47 -28.08
C GLU A 543 -252.51 -70.73 -29.29
N LEU A 544 -251.67 -70.32 -30.25
CA LEU A 544 -252.12 -69.66 -31.48
C LEU A 544 -253.10 -70.53 -32.29
N ALA A 545 -252.87 -71.85 -32.37
CA ALA A 545 -253.74 -72.77 -33.10
C ALA A 545 -255.18 -72.82 -32.56
N ARG A 546 -255.37 -72.73 -31.24
CA ARG A 546 -256.71 -72.78 -30.62
C ARG A 546 -257.52 -71.52 -30.86
N LEU A 547 -256.88 -70.35 -30.81
CA LEU A 547 -257.56 -69.07 -31.05
C LEU A 547 -257.89 -68.84 -32.53
N THR A 548 -257.20 -69.52 -33.46
CA THR A 548 -257.63 -69.57 -34.87
C THR A 548 -258.89 -70.42 -35.08
N GLU A 549 -259.03 -71.55 -34.39
CA GLU A 549 -260.24 -72.41 -34.48
C GLU A 549 -261.50 -71.68 -33.98
N GLU A 550 -261.39 -70.90 -32.89
CA GLU A 550 -262.51 -70.06 -32.41
C GLU A 550 -262.87 -68.97 -33.43
N ARG A 551 -261.88 -68.35 -34.09
CA ARG A 551 -262.11 -67.27 -35.06
C ARG A 551 -262.81 -67.76 -36.34
N GLU A 552 -262.41 -68.90 -36.90
CA GLU A 552 -263.04 -69.41 -38.13
C GLU A 552 -264.52 -69.77 -37.92
N SER A 553 -264.95 -70.04 -36.68
CA SER A 553 -266.36 -70.30 -36.35
C SER A 553 -267.25 -69.06 -36.51
N LEU A 554 -266.75 -67.85 -36.22
CA LEU A 554 -267.53 -66.60 -36.33
C LEU A 554 -267.45 -65.96 -37.73
N GLU A 555 -266.41 -66.28 -38.52
CA GLU A 555 -266.38 -65.99 -39.95
C GLU A 555 -267.26 -66.99 -40.78
N HIS A 556 -268.03 -67.86 -40.12
CA HIS A 556 -269.13 -68.61 -40.72
C HIS A 556 -270.41 -67.75 -40.85
N ASP A 557 -270.75 -66.95 -39.84
CA ASP A 557 -271.96 -66.12 -39.85
C ASP A 557 -271.89 -65.01 -40.91
N LEU A 558 -270.67 -64.52 -41.19
CA LEU A 558 -270.34 -63.64 -42.33
C LEU A 558 -270.47 -64.31 -43.73
N ARG A 559 -271.14 -65.46 -43.83
CA ARG A 559 -271.51 -66.08 -45.12
C ARG A 559 -273.01 -66.13 -45.38
N SER A 560 -273.87 -65.60 -44.49
CA SER A 560 -275.33 -65.58 -44.68
C SER A 560 -275.94 -64.21 -45.06
N ALA A 561 -275.26 -63.08 -44.81
CA ALA A 561 -275.57 -61.73 -45.31
C ALA A 561 -274.25 -60.94 -45.50
N ARG A 562 -273.93 -60.11 -46.54
CA ARG A 562 -274.61 -59.30 -47.58
C ARG A 562 -274.74 -57.77 -47.26
N GLU A 563 -273.84 -56.93 -47.88
CA GLU A 563 -273.94 -55.49 -48.34
C GLU A 563 -273.13 -54.27 -47.62
N ASP A 564 -272.08 -53.62 -48.29
CA ASP A 564 -271.53 -52.13 -48.32
C ASP A 564 -270.17 -51.43 -47.63
N VAL A 565 -269.17 -50.73 -48.36
CA VAL A 565 -268.20 -49.44 -48.16
C VAL A 565 -266.65 -49.23 -47.56
N SER A 566 -265.68 -48.28 -48.05
CA SER A 566 -264.46 -47.43 -47.40
C SER A 566 -263.07 -46.86 -48.16
N GLU A 567 -262.08 -45.98 -47.62
CA GLU A 567 -260.77 -45.22 -48.18
C GLU A 567 -259.54 -44.76 -47.14
N LYS A 568 -258.30 -44.02 -47.17
CA LYS A 568 -257.20 -43.13 -47.93
C LYS A 568 -255.79 -42.76 -47.11
N ASP A 569 -254.63 -41.93 -47.25
CA ASP A 569 -253.69 -40.96 -48.09
C ASP A 569 -252.19 -40.49 -47.47
N SER A 570 -251.18 -39.63 -48.03
CA SER A 570 -249.71 -39.27 -47.52
C SER A 570 -248.69 -38.05 -48.05
N GLY A 571 -247.43 -37.67 -47.49
CA GLY A 571 -246.27 -36.62 -47.93
C GLY A 571 -244.89 -36.42 -47.04
N LEU A 572 -243.71 -35.60 -47.06
CA LEU A 572 -242.80 -34.52 -47.80
C LEU A 572 -241.23 -34.21 -47.30
N GLN A 573 -240.40 -33.08 -47.59
CA GLN A 573 -238.82 -32.78 -47.56
C GLN A 573 -238.21 -31.27 -47.21
N GLU A 574 -236.94 -30.60 -47.18
CA GLU A 574 -235.33 -30.60 -47.16
C GLU A 574 -234.59 -29.11 -47.03
N ALA A 575 -233.27 -28.56 -47.02
CA ALA A 575 -231.72 -28.73 -46.75
C ALA A 575 -230.67 -27.41 -46.91
N LEU A 576 -229.32 -27.25 -46.44
CA LEU A 576 -228.07 -26.27 -46.77
C LEU A 576 -226.91 -25.92 -45.62
N ALA A 577 -225.71 -25.15 -45.52
CA ALA A 577 -224.43 -24.45 -46.18
C ALA A 577 -223.36 -23.71 -45.12
N GLU A 578 -222.11 -23.01 -45.14
CA GLU A 578 -220.73 -22.66 -45.86
C GLU A 578 -219.54 -21.74 -45.10
N LYS A 579 -218.18 -21.64 -45.51
CA LYS A 579 -216.95 -20.60 -45.46
C LYS A 579 -215.53 -20.44 -44.60
N GLU A 580 -214.68 -19.30 -44.63
CA GLU A 580 -213.12 -19.08 -44.42
C GLU A 580 -212.47 -17.88 -43.53
N LYS A 581 -211.14 -17.95 -43.11
CA LYS A 581 -210.00 -16.90 -43.12
C LYS A 581 -209.21 -16.44 -41.81
N LEU A 582 -208.02 -15.80 -42.00
CA LEU A 582 -207.13 -14.98 -41.11
C LEU A 582 -206.03 -15.70 -40.26
N GLU A 583 -204.77 -15.24 -40.03
CA GLU A 583 -203.86 -14.11 -40.48
C GLU A 583 -203.24 -13.14 -39.40
N SER A 584 -202.51 -13.67 -38.40
CA SER A 584 -201.33 -13.09 -37.65
C SER A 584 -201.36 -11.59 -37.16
N ASP A 585 -200.29 -10.84 -36.78
CA ASP A 585 -198.81 -11.00 -36.65
C ASP A 585 -198.15 -9.99 -35.63
N ALA A 586 -196.87 -10.15 -35.23
CA ALA A 586 -196.14 -9.24 -34.29
C ALA A 586 -194.59 -9.42 -34.22
N ALA A 587 -193.79 -8.39 -33.82
CA ALA A 587 -192.30 -8.50 -33.76
C ALA A 587 -191.44 -7.62 -32.77
N LEU A 588 -191.40 -6.28 -32.89
CA LEU A 588 -190.18 -5.46 -32.61
C LEU A 588 -189.86 -5.07 -31.14
N ALA A 589 -188.80 -5.63 -30.55
CA ALA A 589 -188.09 -5.08 -29.36
C ALA A 589 -186.69 -5.68 -29.03
N GLY A 590 -186.22 -6.71 -29.75
CA GLY A 590 -185.18 -7.63 -29.24
C GLY A 590 -183.76 -7.49 -29.81
N GLU A 591 -183.52 -6.65 -30.80
CA GLU A 591 -182.26 -6.69 -31.57
C GLU A 591 -181.20 -5.72 -31.02
N GLU A 592 -181.58 -4.49 -30.67
CA GLU A 592 -180.66 -3.45 -30.17
C GLU A 592 -179.85 -3.89 -28.94
N ARG A 593 -180.44 -4.66 -28.02
CA ARG A 593 -179.73 -5.21 -26.85
C ARG A 593 -178.62 -6.20 -27.25
N ARG A 594 -178.86 -7.01 -28.30
CA ARG A 594 -177.89 -7.99 -28.81
C ARG A 594 -176.79 -7.36 -29.65
N GLU A 595 -176.99 -6.15 -30.16
CA GLU A 595 -175.94 -5.32 -30.77
C GLU A 595 -174.99 -4.80 -29.68
N VAL A 596 -175.54 -4.17 -28.63
CA VAL A 596 -174.75 -3.62 -27.51
C VAL A 596 -173.97 -4.71 -26.78
N GLU A 597 -174.57 -5.88 -26.53
CA GLU A 597 -173.92 -6.98 -25.83
C GLU A 597 -172.76 -7.60 -26.64
N ARG A 598 -172.87 -7.65 -27.98
CA ARG A 598 -171.75 -8.02 -28.87
C ARG A 598 -170.60 -7.00 -28.82
N VAL A 599 -170.92 -5.71 -28.92
CA VAL A 599 -169.90 -4.64 -28.84
C VAL A 599 -169.20 -4.64 -27.47
N LEU A 600 -169.92 -4.92 -26.38
CA LEU A 600 -169.33 -5.02 -25.04
C LEU A 600 -168.47 -6.28 -24.83
N MET A 601 -168.63 -7.33 -25.64
CA MET A 601 -167.70 -8.47 -25.70
C MET A 601 -166.47 -8.12 -26.53
N GLN A 602 -166.65 -7.55 -27.73
CA GLN A 602 -165.53 -7.11 -28.59
C GLN A 602 -164.61 -6.12 -27.86
N VAL A 603 -165.17 -5.12 -27.15
CA VAL A 603 -164.38 -4.16 -26.37
C VAL A 603 -163.66 -4.81 -25.16
N LYS A 604 -164.13 -5.96 -24.65
CA LYS A 604 -163.38 -6.73 -23.64
C LYS A 604 -162.24 -7.53 -24.25
N GLU A 605 -162.48 -8.19 -25.38
CA GLU A 605 -161.45 -8.94 -26.13
C GLU A 605 -160.35 -7.99 -26.65
N GLU A 606 -160.72 -6.80 -27.15
CA GLU A 606 -159.79 -5.72 -27.47
C GLU A 606 -159.05 -5.20 -26.23
N LYS A 607 -159.72 -5.07 -25.08
CA LYS A 607 -159.04 -4.67 -23.83
C LYS A 607 -158.06 -5.73 -23.32
N GLU A 608 -158.39 -7.02 -23.41
CA GLU A 608 -157.54 -8.11 -22.96
C GLU A 608 -156.33 -8.30 -23.90
N THR A 609 -156.53 -8.18 -25.21
CA THR A 609 -155.42 -8.18 -26.19
C THR A 609 -154.58 -6.91 -26.15
N LEU A 610 -155.15 -5.75 -25.80
CA LEU A 610 -154.37 -4.55 -25.49
C LEU A 610 -153.60 -4.71 -24.17
N ALA A 611 -154.17 -5.37 -23.15
CA ALA A 611 -153.49 -5.61 -21.88
C ALA A 611 -152.31 -6.59 -22.05
N SER A 612 -152.47 -7.68 -22.80
CA SER A 612 -151.36 -8.59 -23.10
C SER A 612 -150.26 -7.88 -23.88
N ARG A 613 -150.64 -7.07 -24.88
CA ARG A 613 -149.72 -6.31 -25.74
C ARG A 613 -149.05 -5.14 -25.03
N VAL A 614 -149.66 -4.58 -23.98
CA VAL A 614 -149.00 -3.66 -23.04
C VAL A 614 -147.99 -4.43 -22.20
N GLY A 615 -148.34 -5.60 -21.64
CA GLY A 615 -147.39 -6.45 -20.91
C GLY A 615 -146.19 -6.92 -21.77
N ASP A 616 -146.43 -7.26 -23.04
CA ASP A 616 -145.37 -7.59 -24.00
C ASP A 616 -144.45 -6.39 -24.27
N LEU A 617 -144.99 -5.18 -24.32
CA LEU A 617 -144.22 -3.93 -24.48
C LEU A 617 -143.48 -3.56 -23.19
N GLU A 618 -144.11 -3.66 -22.02
CA GLU A 618 -143.52 -3.41 -20.71
C GLU A 618 -142.35 -4.37 -20.47
N GLY A 619 -142.54 -5.69 -20.65
CA GLY A 619 -141.45 -6.66 -20.56
C GLY A 619 -140.36 -6.48 -21.64
N SER A 620 -140.67 -5.81 -22.75
CA SER A 620 -139.67 -5.43 -23.76
C SER A 620 -138.94 -4.13 -23.42
N VAL A 621 -139.57 -3.21 -22.69
CA VAL A 621 -138.94 -2.03 -22.09
C VAL A 621 -138.06 -2.44 -20.91
N GLU A 622 -138.48 -3.39 -20.06
CA GLU A 622 -137.66 -3.95 -19.00
C GLU A 622 -136.41 -4.64 -19.55
N ARG A 623 -136.56 -5.49 -20.59
CA ARG A 623 -135.42 -6.06 -21.32
C ARG A 623 -134.51 -4.98 -21.90
N SER A 624 -135.08 -3.98 -22.57
CA SER A 624 -134.31 -2.84 -23.12
C SER A 624 -133.59 -2.03 -22.03
N SER A 625 -134.16 -1.92 -20.82
CA SER A 625 -133.54 -1.25 -19.67
C SER A 625 -132.40 -2.09 -19.10
N SER A 626 -132.58 -3.41 -18.98
CA SER A 626 -131.53 -4.35 -18.57
C SER A 626 -130.36 -4.31 -19.55
N ASP A 627 -130.61 -4.36 -20.86
CA ASP A 627 -129.58 -4.25 -21.90
C ASP A 627 -128.83 -2.90 -21.80
N LEU A 628 -129.53 -1.81 -21.48
CA LEU A 628 -128.94 -0.47 -21.34
C LEU A 628 -128.15 -0.33 -20.02
N GLU A 629 -128.59 -0.95 -18.94
CA GLU A 629 -127.85 -1.07 -17.68
C GLU A 629 -126.58 -1.91 -17.86
N GLU A 630 -126.65 -3.06 -18.54
CA GLU A 630 -125.48 -3.88 -18.90
C GLU A 630 -124.49 -3.11 -19.77
N LEU A 631 -124.98 -2.41 -20.81
CA LEU A 631 -124.15 -1.54 -21.64
C LEU A 631 -123.55 -0.37 -20.84
N SER A 632 -124.24 0.14 -19.81
CA SER A 632 -123.71 1.17 -18.92
C SER A 632 -122.60 0.62 -18.00
N GLY A 633 -122.73 -0.62 -17.53
CA GLY A 633 -121.71 -1.33 -16.77
C GLY A 633 -120.47 -1.64 -17.60
N ILE A 634 -120.66 -2.17 -18.82
CA ILE A 634 -119.58 -2.38 -19.80
C ILE A 634 -118.87 -1.06 -20.12
N LYS A 635 -119.63 0.03 -20.32
CA LYS A 635 -119.05 1.36 -20.54
C LYS A 635 -118.24 1.82 -19.33
N ALA A 636 -118.74 1.67 -18.10
CA ALA A 636 -118.00 2.05 -16.89
C ALA A 636 -116.68 1.27 -16.73
N VAL A 637 -116.70 -0.04 -17.01
CA VAL A 637 -115.48 -0.88 -17.01
C VAL A 637 -114.50 -0.44 -18.10
N LEU A 638 -114.97 -0.07 -19.30
CA LEU A 638 -114.11 0.45 -20.37
C LEU A 638 -113.55 1.85 -20.05
N GLU A 639 -114.31 2.72 -19.40
CA GLU A 639 -113.83 4.02 -18.92
C GLU A 639 -112.80 3.85 -17.78
N GLU A 640 -113.00 2.88 -16.87
CA GLU A 640 -112.01 2.53 -15.85
C GLU A 640 -110.73 1.95 -16.46
N GLN A 641 -110.83 1.03 -17.42
CA GLN A 641 -109.68 0.47 -18.15
C GLN A 641 -108.93 1.55 -18.95
N LEU A 642 -109.63 2.47 -19.61
CA LEU A 642 -109.00 3.62 -20.27
C LEU A 642 -108.30 4.55 -19.29
N MET A 643 -108.83 4.73 -18.08
CA MET A 643 -108.18 5.50 -17.02
C MET A 643 -107.01 4.76 -16.37
N ALA A 644 -107.05 3.42 -16.30
CA ALA A 644 -105.91 2.59 -15.90
C ALA A 644 -104.77 2.71 -16.92
N ALA A 645 -105.04 2.44 -18.20
CA ALA A 645 -104.07 2.57 -19.28
C ALA A 645 -103.48 3.99 -19.41
N ARG A 646 -104.26 5.04 -19.10
CA ARG A 646 -103.74 6.42 -19.00
C ARG A 646 -102.75 6.58 -17.85
N ARG A 647 -103.07 6.10 -16.64
CA ARG A 647 -102.16 6.12 -15.48
C ARG A 647 -100.88 5.32 -15.76
N GLU A 648 -100.99 4.17 -16.44
CA GLU A 648 -99.84 3.37 -16.87
C GLU A 648 -98.97 4.11 -17.90
N MET A 649 -99.57 4.74 -18.92
CA MET A 649 -98.82 5.58 -19.87
C MET A 649 -98.15 6.79 -19.20
N ASP A 650 -98.80 7.43 -18.23
CA ASP A 650 -98.24 8.57 -17.50
C ASP A 650 -97.16 8.13 -16.50
N GLN A 651 -97.29 6.95 -15.88
CA GLN A 651 -96.22 6.34 -15.09
C GLN A 651 -95.01 6.01 -15.97
N VAL A 652 -95.21 5.36 -17.13
CA VAL A 652 -94.12 5.07 -18.09
C VAL A 652 -93.46 6.35 -18.60
N ARG A 653 -94.18 7.47 -18.75
CA ARG A 653 -93.58 8.78 -19.05
C ARG A 653 -92.71 9.29 -17.91
N ILE A 654 -93.18 9.19 -16.67
CA ILE A 654 -92.40 9.57 -15.48
C ILE A 654 -91.14 8.71 -15.37
N ASP A 655 -91.25 7.40 -15.58
CA ASP A 655 -90.13 6.46 -15.53
C ASP A 655 -89.12 6.72 -16.66
N LEU A 656 -89.58 7.03 -17.88
CA LEU A 656 -88.72 7.45 -18.99
C LEU A 656 -88.01 8.79 -18.72
N ASP A 657 -88.71 9.76 -18.10
CA ASP A 657 -88.12 11.05 -17.73
C ASP A 657 -87.25 10.98 -16.46
N LEU A 658 -87.36 9.93 -15.64
CA LEU A 658 -86.41 9.59 -14.59
C LEU A 658 -85.17 8.92 -15.19
N ALA A 659 -85.34 7.89 -16.03
CA ALA A 659 -84.25 7.22 -16.73
C ALA A 659 -83.42 8.18 -17.60
N ARG A 660 -84.07 9.17 -18.25
CA ARG A 660 -83.38 10.28 -18.92
C ARG A 660 -82.51 11.07 -17.96
N LYS A 661 -83.08 11.57 -16.85
CA LYS A 661 -82.32 12.32 -15.83
C LYS A 661 -81.22 11.50 -15.18
N GLU A 662 -81.35 10.17 -15.12
CA GLU A 662 -80.31 9.27 -14.66
C GLU A 662 -79.20 9.14 -15.70
N SER A 663 -79.52 8.91 -16.98
CA SER A 663 -78.53 8.93 -18.06
C SER A 663 -77.83 10.29 -18.23
N GLU A 664 -78.51 11.40 -17.95
CA GLU A 664 -77.94 12.75 -17.91
C GLU A 664 -76.96 12.91 -16.74
N ARG A 665 -77.29 12.40 -15.55
CA ARG A 665 -76.37 12.39 -14.39
C ARG A 665 -75.17 11.48 -14.62
N GLU A 666 -75.37 10.28 -15.17
CA GLU A 666 -74.30 9.36 -15.54
C GLU A 666 -73.37 9.99 -16.59
N HIS A 667 -73.92 10.71 -17.58
CA HIS A 667 -73.12 11.45 -18.55
C HIS A 667 -72.33 12.60 -17.88
N ASP A 668 -72.97 13.38 -17.02
CA ASP A 668 -72.36 14.44 -16.21
C ASP A 668 -71.22 13.90 -15.32
N GLU A 669 -71.41 12.73 -14.71
CA GLU A 669 -70.42 12.06 -13.86
C GLU A 669 -69.28 11.45 -14.68
N LEU A 670 -69.56 10.92 -15.87
CA LEU A 670 -68.54 10.49 -16.83
C LEU A 670 -67.71 11.68 -17.34
N GLU A 671 -68.31 12.83 -17.65
CA GLU A 671 -67.55 14.03 -18.03
C GLU A 671 -66.75 14.59 -16.84
N ARG A 672 -67.28 14.55 -15.61
CA ARG A 672 -66.50 14.87 -14.40
C ARG A 672 -65.34 13.88 -14.22
N SER A 673 -65.54 12.59 -14.49
CA SER A 673 -64.48 11.58 -14.45
C SER A 673 -63.40 11.88 -15.49
N LYS A 674 -63.77 12.06 -16.76
CA LYS A 674 -62.85 12.45 -17.85
C LYS A 674 -62.06 13.72 -17.55
N VAL A 675 -62.71 14.76 -17.00
CA VAL A 675 -62.04 16.00 -16.59
C VAL A 675 -61.10 15.77 -15.41
N SER A 676 -61.40 14.82 -14.51
CA SER A 676 -60.47 14.41 -13.44
C SER A 676 -59.31 13.57 -13.98
N GLU A 677 -59.56 12.64 -14.89
CA GLU A 677 -58.57 11.79 -15.56
C GLU A 677 -57.62 12.62 -16.42
N MET A 678 -58.12 13.64 -17.12
CA MET A 678 -57.31 14.60 -17.85
C MET A 678 -56.41 15.40 -16.91
N LYS A 679 -56.94 15.90 -15.78
CA LYS A 679 -56.12 16.57 -14.75
C LYS A 679 -55.07 15.63 -14.13
N TRP A 680 -55.41 14.37 -13.89
CA TRP A 680 -54.46 13.36 -13.43
C TRP A 680 -53.41 13.02 -14.51
N ALA A 681 -53.78 13.01 -15.79
CA ALA A 681 -52.85 12.83 -16.90
C ALA A 681 -51.90 14.03 -17.04
N ASP A 682 -52.42 15.26 -16.95
CA ASP A 682 -51.63 16.49 -16.97
C ASP A 682 -50.66 16.55 -15.78
N GLU A 683 -51.13 16.23 -14.56
CA GLU A 683 -50.27 16.17 -13.37
C GLU A 683 -49.25 15.01 -13.46
N LEU A 684 -49.61 13.87 -14.06
CA LEU A 684 -48.67 12.78 -14.35
C LEU A 684 -47.64 13.18 -15.42
N HIS A 685 -48.02 13.99 -16.41
CA HIS A 685 -47.11 14.58 -17.40
C HIS A 685 -46.18 15.60 -16.76
N ARG A 686 -46.71 16.48 -15.91
CA ARG A 686 -45.93 17.40 -15.08
C ARG A 686 -44.91 16.66 -14.23
N LEU A 687 -45.33 15.67 -13.45
CA LEU A 687 -44.43 14.85 -12.62
C LEU A 687 -43.42 14.05 -13.45
N ARG A 688 -43.72 13.71 -14.71
CA ARG A 688 -42.75 13.12 -15.65
C ARG A 688 -41.70 14.14 -16.11
N GLU A 689 -42.08 15.40 -16.38
CA GLU A 689 -41.12 16.46 -16.72
C GLU A 689 -40.30 16.89 -15.50
N GLU A 690 -40.92 17.12 -14.33
CA GLU A 690 -40.21 17.39 -13.07
C GLU A 690 -39.24 16.24 -12.72
N LYS A 691 -39.62 14.97 -12.96
CA LYS A 691 -38.71 13.82 -12.84
C LYS A 691 -37.59 13.82 -13.90
N LYS A 692 -37.86 14.23 -15.14
CA LYS A 692 -36.80 14.40 -16.17
C LYS A 692 -35.85 15.52 -15.76
N GLU A 693 -36.33 16.61 -15.19
CA GLU A 693 -35.51 17.72 -14.71
C GLU A 693 -34.70 17.33 -13.48
N LEU A 694 -35.29 16.66 -12.49
CA LEU A 694 -34.55 16.05 -11.39
C LEU A 694 -33.51 15.04 -11.89
N ASN A 695 -33.81 14.25 -12.93
CA ASN A 695 -32.82 13.36 -13.55
C ASN A 695 -31.72 14.14 -14.30
N LYS A 696 -32.01 15.27 -14.96
CA LYS A 696 -30.99 16.16 -15.55
C LYS A 696 -30.12 16.76 -14.44
N HIS A 697 -30.71 17.26 -13.35
CA HIS A 697 -29.98 17.80 -12.21
C HIS A 697 -29.14 16.73 -11.51
N MET A 698 -29.65 15.51 -11.31
CA MET A 698 -28.84 14.39 -10.84
C MET A 698 -27.72 14.04 -11.83
N ALA A 699 -27.97 14.05 -13.14
CA ALA A 699 -26.94 13.81 -14.15
C ALA A 699 -25.87 14.91 -14.22
N ILE A 700 -26.21 16.15 -13.85
CA ILE A 700 -25.27 17.29 -13.70
C ILE A 700 -24.53 17.23 -12.36
N LEU A 701 -25.14 16.68 -11.30
CA LEU A 701 -24.51 16.47 -9.99
C LEU A 701 -23.65 15.21 -9.94
N SER A 702 -23.92 14.20 -10.78
CA SER A 702 -23.09 13.00 -10.96
C SER A 702 -22.03 13.21 -12.04
N GLY A 703 -22.39 13.82 -13.17
CA GLY A 703 -21.51 14.10 -14.30
C GLY A 703 -20.39 15.03 -13.89
N ASP A 704 -19.17 14.49 -13.85
CA ASP A 704 -17.99 15.14 -13.27
C ASP A 704 -18.25 15.71 -11.85
N SER A 705 -18.99 14.94 -11.05
CA SER A 705 -18.98 15.11 -9.60
C SER A 705 -17.54 15.21 -9.10
N LYS A 706 -17.29 16.02 -8.06
CA LYS A 706 -15.94 16.19 -7.50
C LYS A 706 -15.31 14.84 -7.10
N ALA A 707 -16.14 13.85 -6.74
CA ALA A 707 -15.71 12.48 -6.48
C ALA A 707 -15.19 11.75 -7.74
N GLU A 708 -15.81 11.90 -8.92
CA GLU A 708 -15.27 11.32 -10.16
C GLU A 708 -13.95 11.98 -10.57
N VAL A 709 -13.83 13.31 -10.46
CA VAL A 709 -12.57 14.02 -10.76
C VAL A 709 -11.46 13.56 -9.80
N LEU A 710 -11.75 13.47 -8.50
CA LEU A 710 -10.82 12.93 -7.50
C LEU A 710 -10.47 11.46 -7.77
N LEU A 711 -11.43 10.60 -8.16
CA LEU A 711 -11.16 9.21 -8.52
C LEU A 711 -10.27 9.08 -9.76
N ARG A 712 -10.43 9.95 -10.76
CA ARG A 712 -9.54 10.03 -11.93
C ARG A 712 -8.13 10.51 -11.55
N GLN A 713 -8.03 11.49 -10.63
CA GLN A 713 -6.74 11.95 -10.07
C GLN A 713 -6.04 10.86 -9.24
N MET A 714 -6.72 10.28 -8.26
CA MET A 714 -6.21 9.16 -7.43
C MET A 714 -5.81 7.94 -8.29
N LYS A 715 -6.52 7.68 -9.41
CA LYS A 715 -6.12 6.64 -10.36
C LYS A 715 -4.85 7.02 -11.12
N ALA A 716 -4.74 8.25 -11.62
CA ALA A 716 -3.53 8.72 -12.30
C ALA A 716 -2.31 8.73 -11.36
N GLU A 717 -2.48 9.08 -10.09
CA GLU A 717 -1.43 9.02 -9.06
C GLU A 717 -1.05 7.57 -8.73
N LYS A 718 -2.04 6.67 -8.57
CA LYS A 718 -1.78 5.23 -8.44
C LYS A 718 -1.00 4.68 -9.64
N ASP A 719 -1.39 5.04 -10.86
CA ASP A 719 -0.77 4.53 -12.08
C ASP A 719 0.66 5.10 -12.24
N ARG A 720 0.92 6.35 -11.82
CA ARG A 720 2.29 6.91 -11.66
C ARG A 720 3.12 6.14 -10.63
N LEU A 721 2.60 5.95 -9.42
CA LEU A 721 3.29 5.21 -8.36
C LEU A 721 3.58 3.75 -8.77
N LEU A 722 2.71 3.12 -9.56
CA LEU A 722 2.96 1.80 -10.14
C LEU A 722 4.08 1.81 -11.19
N HIS A 723 4.22 2.87 -11.98
CA HIS A 723 5.36 3.06 -12.88
C HIS A 723 6.65 3.28 -12.09
N GLU A 724 6.68 4.21 -11.12
CA GLU A 724 7.85 4.48 -10.27
C GLU A 724 8.31 3.24 -9.50
N LEU A 725 7.39 2.46 -8.92
CA LEU A 725 7.70 1.19 -8.25
C LEU A 725 8.17 0.11 -9.25
N GLY A 726 7.70 0.18 -10.50
CA GLY A 726 8.19 -0.63 -11.61
C GLY A 726 9.59 -0.23 -12.12
N ASP A 727 9.93 1.06 -12.04
CA ASP A 727 11.25 1.61 -12.36
C ASP A 727 12.26 1.25 -11.26
N GLN A 728 11.92 1.50 -9.99
CA GLN A 728 12.71 1.07 -8.83
C GLN A 728 12.97 -0.45 -8.80
N ARG A 729 12.04 -1.27 -9.28
CA ARG A 729 12.28 -2.72 -9.47
C ARG A 729 13.34 -3.01 -10.52
N ARG A 730 13.34 -2.27 -11.65
CA ARG A 730 14.36 -2.40 -12.69
C ARG A 730 15.72 -1.89 -12.22
N GLU A 731 15.78 -0.81 -11.44
CA GLU A 731 17.00 -0.33 -10.80
C GLU A 731 17.56 -1.35 -9.81
N ARG A 732 16.73 -1.91 -8.92
CA ARG A 732 17.13 -2.99 -7.99
C ARG A 732 17.64 -4.22 -8.75
N GLN A 733 16.97 -4.62 -9.84
CA GLN A 733 17.42 -5.71 -10.71
C GLN A 733 18.81 -5.42 -11.29
N GLN A 734 19.06 -4.20 -11.79
CA GLN A 734 20.37 -3.78 -12.30
C GLN A 734 21.45 -3.78 -11.21
N VAL A 735 21.14 -3.31 -9.99
CA VAL A 735 22.06 -3.35 -8.84
C VAL A 735 22.36 -4.78 -8.40
N GLU A 736 21.36 -5.67 -8.37
CA GLU A 736 21.57 -7.09 -8.07
C GLU A 736 22.42 -7.79 -9.13
N ASP A 737 22.19 -7.49 -10.41
CA ASP A 737 22.93 -8.04 -11.55
C ASP A 737 24.38 -7.52 -11.56
N ALA A 738 24.60 -6.22 -11.32
CA ALA A 738 25.93 -5.62 -11.15
C ALA A 738 26.66 -6.20 -9.94
N ALA A 739 26.00 -6.34 -8.78
CA ALA A 739 26.57 -7.03 -7.63
C ALA A 739 26.85 -8.52 -7.93
N ARG A 740 26.11 -9.16 -8.85
CA ARG A 740 26.42 -10.52 -9.33
C ARG A 740 27.61 -10.56 -10.27
N VAL A 741 27.90 -9.50 -11.03
CA VAL A 741 29.15 -9.31 -11.78
C VAL A 741 30.33 -9.13 -10.82
N LEU A 742 30.26 -8.14 -9.90
CA LEU A 742 31.31 -7.87 -8.92
C LEU A 742 31.64 -9.11 -8.06
N ARG A 743 30.65 -9.92 -7.68
CA ARG A 743 30.88 -11.20 -6.97
C ARG A 743 31.60 -12.26 -7.82
N ARG A 744 31.42 -12.28 -9.16
CA ARG A 744 32.22 -13.15 -10.04
C ARG A 744 33.65 -12.63 -10.14
N GLU A 745 33.84 -11.32 -10.31
CA GLU A 745 35.15 -10.68 -10.44
C GLU A 745 35.97 -10.83 -9.14
N MET A 746 35.38 -10.56 -7.97
CA MET A 746 36.01 -10.85 -6.67
C MET A 746 36.43 -12.32 -6.52
N ASN A 747 35.63 -13.27 -7.02
CA ASN A 747 35.98 -14.68 -6.95
C ASN A 747 37.04 -15.07 -8.00
N GLY A 748 37.08 -14.41 -9.16
CA GLY A 748 38.17 -14.51 -10.12
C GLY A 748 39.50 -14.04 -9.52
N LEU A 749 39.52 -12.80 -9.00
CA LEU A 749 40.69 -12.21 -8.33
C LEU A 749 41.16 -13.04 -7.12
N ARG A 750 40.24 -13.67 -6.38
CA ARG A 750 40.59 -14.63 -5.31
C ARG A 750 41.25 -15.90 -5.84
N ASN A 751 40.76 -16.45 -6.95
CA ASN A 751 41.39 -17.62 -7.58
C ASN A 751 42.77 -17.27 -8.14
N GLU A 752 42.92 -16.09 -8.76
CA GLU A 752 44.20 -15.56 -9.26
C GLU A 752 45.19 -15.31 -8.11
N LEU A 753 44.71 -14.81 -6.96
CA LEU A 753 45.51 -14.66 -5.74
C LEU A 753 45.97 -16.02 -5.20
N VAL A 754 45.07 -17.01 -5.09
CA VAL A 754 45.42 -18.37 -4.64
C VAL A 754 46.40 -19.05 -5.62
N GLU A 755 46.27 -18.81 -6.93
CA GLU A 755 47.26 -19.23 -7.91
C GLU A 755 48.61 -18.52 -7.72
N ALA A 756 48.62 -17.23 -7.39
CA ALA A 756 49.85 -16.47 -7.10
C ALA A 756 50.54 -16.97 -5.82
N GLU A 757 49.77 -17.25 -4.77
CA GLU A 757 50.25 -17.88 -3.54
C GLU A 757 50.86 -19.27 -3.82
N GLN A 758 50.18 -20.12 -4.61
CA GLN A 758 50.73 -21.42 -5.03
C GLN A 758 52.02 -21.27 -5.86
N LYS A 759 52.09 -20.27 -6.74
CA LYS A 759 53.31 -19.94 -7.51
C LYS A 759 54.44 -19.51 -6.57
N LEU A 760 54.18 -18.67 -5.57
CA LEU A 760 55.15 -18.29 -4.54
C LEU A 760 55.62 -19.48 -3.68
N VAL A 761 54.72 -20.39 -3.27
CA VAL A 761 55.09 -21.63 -2.58
C VAL A 761 56.00 -22.50 -3.46
N SER A 762 55.70 -22.64 -4.75
CA SER A 762 56.55 -23.38 -5.68
C SER A 762 57.93 -22.71 -5.90
N GLN A 763 58.01 -21.38 -5.85
CA GLN A 763 59.29 -20.66 -5.84
C GLN A 763 60.07 -20.89 -4.53
N GLY A 764 59.39 -20.94 -3.39
CA GLY A 764 59.97 -21.32 -2.10
C GLY A 764 60.54 -22.75 -2.11
N GLU A 765 59.83 -23.71 -2.71
CA GLU A 765 60.38 -25.05 -2.93
C GLU A 765 61.63 -25.04 -3.82
N LEU A 766 61.62 -24.25 -4.91
CA LEU A 766 62.78 -24.13 -5.80
C LEU A 766 63.97 -23.46 -5.10
N GLN A 767 63.74 -22.45 -4.26
CA GLN A 767 64.78 -21.85 -3.41
C GLN A 767 65.30 -22.85 -2.37
N GLY A 768 64.44 -23.63 -1.71
CA GLY A 768 64.87 -24.69 -0.79
C GLY A 768 65.71 -25.77 -1.47
N ARG A 769 65.38 -26.13 -2.72
CA ARG A 769 66.17 -27.05 -3.55
C ARG A 769 67.50 -26.42 -4.00
N LEU A 770 67.52 -25.12 -4.30
CA LEU A 770 68.74 -24.37 -4.64
C LEU A 770 69.69 -24.29 -3.43
N LEU A 771 69.21 -23.88 -2.25
CA LEU A 771 69.98 -23.88 -1.02
C LEU A 771 70.50 -25.28 -0.66
N SER A 772 69.68 -26.32 -0.84
CA SER A 772 70.11 -27.72 -0.69
C SER A 772 71.21 -28.13 -1.69
N ALA A 773 71.24 -27.53 -2.88
CA ALA A 773 72.27 -27.76 -3.88
C ALA A 773 73.55 -26.96 -3.57
N GLU A 774 73.42 -25.71 -3.13
CA GLU A 774 74.55 -24.90 -2.63
C GLU A 774 75.21 -25.54 -1.42
N GLU A 775 74.45 -26.09 -0.47
CA GLU A 775 75.01 -26.83 0.66
C GLU A 775 75.79 -28.06 0.22
N ARG A 776 75.29 -28.82 -0.76
CA ARG A 776 76.03 -29.94 -1.35
C ARG A 776 77.30 -29.45 -2.06
N PHE A 777 77.23 -28.32 -2.76
CA PHE A 777 78.39 -27.72 -3.41
C PHE A 777 79.44 -27.25 -2.38
N ARG A 778 79.04 -26.58 -1.30
CA ARG A 778 79.90 -26.19 -0.18
C ARG A 778 80.55 -27.42 0.48
N ARG A 779 79.80 -28.51 0.70
CA ARG A 779 80.34 -29.77 1.23
C ARG A 779 81.35 -30.41 0.27
N ALA A 780 81.03 -30.52 -1.01
CA ALA A 780 81.94 -31.02 -2.05
C ALA A 780 83.20 -30.13 -2.21
N GLN A 781 83.07 -28.82 -2.01
CA GLN A 781 84.20 -27.88 -2.01
C GLN A 781 85.11 -28.09 -0.79
N VAL A 782 84.55 -28.37 0.40
CA VAL A 782 85.32 -28.73 1.60
C VAL A 782 85.98 -30.11 1.46
N GLU A 783 85.30 -31.09 0.87
CA GLU A 783 85.89 -32.39 0.50
C GLU A 783 87.02 -32.23 -0.51
N LEU A 784 86.87 -31.34 -1.50
CA LEU A 784 87.92 -31.01 -2.47
C LEU A 784 89.13 -30.36 -1.78
N THR A 785 88.95 -29.36 -0.91
CA THR A 785 90.07 -28.76 -0.17
C THR A 785 90.76 -29.77 0.73
N LYS A 786 89.99 -30.66 1.40
CA LYS A 786 90.55 -31.74 2.21
C LYS A 786 91.34 -32.75 1.35
N SER A 787 90.88 -33.07 0.14
CA SER A 787 91.63 -33.94 -0.79
C SER A 787 92.92 -33.28 -1.31
N LEU A 788 92.93 -31.95 -1.47
CA LEU A 788 94.13 -31.17 -1.84
C LEU A 788 95.12 -31.07 -0.67
N GLU A 789 94.64 -30.98 0.58
CA GLU A 789 95.48 -31.09 1.77
C GLU A 789 96.05 -32.50 1.91
N GLU A 790 95.23 -33.54 1.72
CA GLU A 790 95.68 -34.94 1.71
C GLU A 790 96.75 -35.17 0.63
N GLN A 791 96.56 -34.66 -0.59
CA GLN A 791 97.57 -34.66 -1.66
C GLN A 791 98.88 -33.99 -1.21
N LYS A 792 98.83 -32.79 -0.62
CA LYS A 792 100.04 -32.14 -0.08
C LYS A 792 100.73 -32.94 1.02
N THR A 793 99.97 -33.65 1.87
CA THR A 793 100.58 -34.58 2.85
C THR A 793 101.07 -35.89 2.23
N LEU A 794 100.74 -36.20 0.98
CA LEU A 794 101.31 -37.32 0.22
C LEU A 794 102.56 -36.86 -0.54
N GLU A 795 102.56 -35.64 -1.11
CA GLU A 795 103.75 -34.97 -1.66
C GLU A 795 104.85 -34.86 -0.60
N GLY A 796 104.56 -34.27 0.57
CA GLY A 796 105.54 -34.18 1.66
C GLY A 796 105.97 -35.53 2.26
N LYS A 797 105.23 -36.63 2.01
CA LYS A 797 105.67 -37.99 2.33
C LYS A 797 106.52 -38.60 1.21
N LEU A 798 106.31 -38.20 -0.04
CA LEU A 798 107.15 -38.55 -1.17
C LEU A 798 108.54 -37.92 -0.99
N ASP A 799 108.62 -36.62 -0.68
CA ASP A 799 109.87 -35.92 -0.38
C ASP A 799 110.67 -36.59 0.78
N ALA A 800 109.94 -37.04 1.82
CA ALA A 800 110.52 -37.77 2.95
C ALA A 800 111.01 -39.18 2.56
N LEU A 801 110.37 -39.83 1.59
CA LEU A 801 110.82 -41.11 1.04
C LEU A 801 111.98 -40.94 0.07
N GLU A 802 112.01 -39.88 -0.75
CA GLU A 802 113.13 -39.57 -1.64
C GLU A 802 114.40 -39.25 -0.84
N THR A 803 114.30 -38.41 0.20
CA THR A 803 115.42 -38.14 1.11
C THR A 803 115.88 -39.39 1.88
N SER A 804 114.95 -40.27 2.29
CA SER A 804 115.31 -41.58 2.86
C SER A 804 115.96 -42.52 1.84
N SER A 805 115.57 -42.44 0.56
CA SER A 805 116.13 -43.30 -0.49
C SER A 805 117.56 -42.86 -0.85
N ALA A 806 117.80 -41.54 -0.94
CA ALA A 806 119.12 -40.95 -1.13
C ALA A 806 120.09 -41.35 0.00
N ALA A 807 119.63 -41.34 1.26
CA ALA A 807 120.42 -41.83 2.38
C ALA A 807 120.75 -43.34 2.24
N SER A 808 119.82 -44.15 1.74
CA SER A 808 120.07 -45.58 1.49
C SER A 808 121.06 -45.82 0.35
N ASP A 809 121.01 -45.02 -0.73
CA ASP A 809 121.95 -45.13 -1.84
C ASP A 809 123.36 -44.64 -1.47
N GLU A 810 123.49 -43.70 -0.54
CA GLU A 810 124.79 -43.33 0.02
C GLU A 810 125.39 -44.47 0.87
N THR A 811 124.58 -45.20 1.66
CA THR A 811 125.08 -46.41 2.34
C THR A 811 125.47 -47.53 1.35
N ARG A 812 124.78 -47.62 0.21
CA ARG A 812 125.17 -48.55 -0.88
C ARG A 812 126.47 -48.13 -1.56
N ARG A 813 126.74 -46.83 -1.73
CA ARG A 813 128.04 -46.33 -2.22
C ARG A 813 129.17 -46.77 -1.30
N LEU A 814 129.08 -46.48 0.00
CA LEU A 814 130.13 -46.84 0.97
C LEU A 814 130.39 -48.36 1.00
N LEU A 815 129.34 -49.19 1.02
CA LEU A 815 129.47 -50.65 0.89
C LEU A 815 130.11 -51.08 -0.45
N SER A 816 129.85 -50.36 -1.54
CA SER A 816 130.48 -50.67 -2.84
C SER A 816 131.96 -50.28 -2.89
N GLU A 817 132.36 -49.23 -2.17
CA GLU A 817 133.76 -48.81 -2.01
C GLU A 817 134.53 -49.81 -1.14
N GLU A 818 133.99 -50.24 0.00
CA GLU A 818 134.56 -51.29 0.85
C GLU A 818 134.74 -52.62 0.08
N LEU A 819 133.71 -53.02 -0.69
CA LEU A 819 133.79 -54.20 -1.56
C LEU A 819 134.79 -54.03 -2.72
N SER A 820 135.13 -52.79 -3.12
CA SER A 820 136.17 -52.54 -4.12
C SER A 820 137.58 -52.68 -3.53
N ALA A 821 137.80 -52.18 -2.31
CA ALA A 821 139.08 -52.31 -1.60
C ALA A 821 139.43 -53.77 -1.32
N LEU A 822 138.47 -54.54 -0.78
CA LEU A 822 138.64 -55.98 -0.52
C LEU A 822 138.98 -56.79 -1.79
N ARG A 823 138.48 -56.38 -2.96
CA ARG A 823 138.82 -57.00 -4.25
C ARG A 823 140.23 -56.64 -4.71
N ALA A 824 140.69 -55.41 -4.47
CA ALA A 824 142.05 -54.98 -4.81
C ALA A 824 143.10 -55.76 -4.01
N ASP A 825 142.87 -55.95 -2.71
CA ASP A 825 143.76 -56.73 -1.85
C ASP A 825 143.83 -58.21 -2.26
N GLN A 826 142.68 -58.83 -2.58
CA GLN A 826 142.64 -60.19 -3.11
C GLN A 826 143.39 -60.32 -4.45
N GLN A 827 143.28 -59.33 -5.36
CA GLN A 827 144.04 -59.33 -6.61
C GLN A 827 145.55 -59.18 -6.42
N ASN A 828 145.99 -58.45 -5.39
CA ASN A 828 147.42 -58.33 -5.07
C ASN A 828 147.99 -59.66 -4.53
N VAL A 829 147.27 -60.35 -3.62
CA VAL A 829 147.68 -61.68 -3.12
C VAL A 829 147.77 -62.72 -4.25
N ILE A 830 146.84 -62.70 -5.20
CA ILE A 830 146.88 -63.58 -6.39
C ILE A 830 148.10 -63.26 -7.27
N ARG A 831 148.49 -61.99 -7.42
CA ARG A 831 149.64 -61.57 -8.23
C ARG A 831 150.96 -62.12 -7.68
N ASP A 832 151.15 -62.07 -6.36
CA ASP A 832 152.36 -62.60 -5.72
C ASP A 832 152.45 -64.13 -5.77
N ALA A 833 151.31 -64.84 -5.68
CA ALA A 833 151.27 -66.29 -5.87
C ALA A 833 151.71 -66.68 -7.31
N VAL A 834 151.22 -65.97 -8.33
CA VAL A 834 151.58 -66.20 -9.75
C VAL A 834 153.04 -65.84 -10.04
N ALA A 835 153.62 -64.87 -9.33
CA ALA A 835 155.05 -64.53 -9.45
C ALA A 835 156.00 -65.60 -8.89
N LYS A 836 155.49 -66.51 -8.04
CA LYS A 836 156.27 -67.62 -7.47
C LYS A 836 156.25 -68.85 -8.38
N THR A 837 155.07 -69.30 -8.79
CA THR A 837 154.91 -70.50 -9.66
C THR A 837 155.56 -70.35 -11.04
N ARG A 838 155.70 -69.11 -11.53
CA ARG A 838 156.30 -68.84 -12.84
C ARG A 838 157.80 -69.17 -12.92
N ARG A 839 158.57 -68.92 -11.86
CA ARG A 839 160.01 -69.21 -11.83
C ARG A 839 160.29 -70.71 -11.86
N GLU A 840 159.44 -71.50 -11.22
CA GLU A 840 159.54 -72.97 -11.14
C GLU A 840 159.09 -73.65 -12.45
N GLY A 841 158.39 -72.95 -13.35
CA GLY A 841 157.93 -73.46 -14.65
C GLY A 841 158.84 -73.12 -15.84
N GLU A 842 159.60 -72.03 -15.79
CA GLU A 842 160.41 -71.58 -16.94
C GLU A 842 161.66 -72.46 -17.16
N GLU A 843 162.25 -73.05 -16.10
CA GLU A 843 163.37 -74.01 -16.21
C GLU A 843 162.98 -75.38 -16.81
N ALA A 844 161.69 -75.75 -16.80
CA ALA A 844 161.21 -77.05 -17.30
C ALA A 844 160.77 -77.03 -18.78
N ALA A 845 160.46 -75.86 -19.33
CA ALA A 845 159.78 -75.74 -20.62
C ALA A 845 160.73 -75.71 -21.84
N ASP A 846 161.95 -75.17 -21.69
CA ASP A 846 162.91 -75.04 -22.80
C ASP A 846 163.48 -76.39 -23.29
N ALA A 847 163.37 -77.45 -22.48
CA ALA A 847 163.70 -78.81 -22.89
C ALA A 847 162.70 -79.42 -23.90
N ILE A 848 161.51 -78.83 -24.07
CA ILE A 848 160.40 -79.41 -24.87
C ILE A 848 160.10 -78.58 -26.13
N ARG A 849 160.30 -77.26 -26.12
CA ARG A 849 159.95 -76.36 -27.24
C ARG A 849 160.53 -76.76 -28.60
N MET A 850 161.75 -77.31 -28.64
CA MET A 850 162.49 -77.69 -29.86
C MET A 850 161.91 -78.86 -30.70
N LYS A 851 160.74 -79.45 -30.36
CA LYS A 851 160.24 -80.69 -31.00
C LYS A 851 158.81 -80.72 -31.53
N VAL A 852 158.00 -79.67 -31.30
CA VAL A 852 156.55 -79.70 -31.63
C VAL A 852 156.14 -78.62 -32.63
N GLU A 853 156.99 -77.61 -32.85
CA GLU A 853 156.66 -76.41 -33.63
C GLU A 853 156.68 -76.63 -35.17
N THR A 854 157.14 -77.79 -35.65
CA THR A 854 157.26 -78.12 -37.08
C THR A 854 156.00 -78.72 -37.72
N ASP A 855 155.16 -79.42 -36.96
CA ASP A 855 154.30 -80.46 -37.55
C ASP A 855 152.85 -80.03 -37.86
N LEU A 856 152.39 -78.89 -37.30
CA LEU A 856 150.97 -78.52 -37.28
C LEU A 856 150.62 -77.16 -37.91
N GLN A 857 151.49 -76.58 -38.76
CA GLN A 857 151.10 -75.50 -39.67
C GLN A 857 150.31 -75.99 -40.91
N SER A 858 150.10 -77.30 -41.06
CA SER A 858 149.57 -77.95 -42.27
C SER A 858 148.04 -78.10 -42.34
N LYS A 859 147.27 -77.49 -41.42
CA LYS A 859 145.83 -77.77 -41.25
C LYS A 859 144.93 -76.52 -41.12
N LEU A 860 145.29 -75.41 -41.78
CA LEU A 860 144.67 -74.10 -41.51
C LEU A 860 143.55 -73.68 -42.48
N ASP A 861 143.43 -74.30 -43.66
CA ASP A 861 142.81 -73.64 -44.83
C ASP A 861 141.41 -74.14 -45.28
N GLU A 862 140.78 -75.13 -44.64
CA GLU A 862 139.63 -75.84 -45.25
C GLU A 862 138.20 -75.28 -45.00
N GLU A 863 137.87 -74.60 -43.89
CA GLU A 863 136.44 -74.46 -43.44
C GLU A 863 135.90 -73.03 -43.24
N ARG A 864 134.99 -72.57 -44.13
CA ARG A 864 134.14 -71.34 -44.05
C ARG A 864 132.90 -71.42 -44.97
N GLU A 865 131.63 -71.18 -44.52
CA GLU A 865 130.39 -70.74 -45.32
C GLU A 865 128.98 -70.83 -44.59
N LYS A 866 128.01 -69.88 -44.81
CA LYS A 866 126.46 -69.92 -44.77
C LYS A 866 125.52 -69.59 -43.52
N GLY A 867 124.23 -69.14 -43.76
CA GLY A 867 123.04 -68.81 -42.82
C GLY A 867 121.83 -68.06 -43.52
N SER A 868 120.62 -67.58 -43.03
CA SER A 868 119.62 -67.72 -41.87
C SER A 868 118.25 -66.91 -42.12
N ARG A 869 117.08 -67.05 -41.37
CA ARG A 869 115.70 -66.33 -41.49
C ARG A 869 114.55 -66.85 -40.50
N SER A 870 113.22 -66.49 -40.32
CA SER A 870 112.18 -65.35 -40.42
C SER A 870 110.68 -65.84 -40.18
N ASP A 871 109.49 -65.17 -39.93
CA ASP A 871 108.91 -63.93 -39.26
C ASP A 871 107.29 -63.82 -39.23
N ALA A 872 106.64 -62.98 -38.35
CA ALA A 872 105.26 -62.28 -38.35
C ALA A 872 103.82 -62.88 -38.01
N LEU A 873 102.86 -62.06 -37.41
CA LEU A 873 101.34 -62.19 -37.42
C LEU A 873 100.51 -60.99 -36.80
N VAL A 874 99.26 -60.67 -37.26
CA VAL A 874 98.30 -59.62 -36.74
C VAL A 874 96.80 -59.89 -37.10
N ASN A 875 95.83 -59.41 -36.28
CA ASN A 875 94.35 -59.16 -36.48
C ASN A 875 93.31 -60.12 -35.86
N GLU A 876 92.40 -59.58 -35.02
CA GLU A 876 90.97 -59.98 -34.77
C GLU A 876 90.32 -58.90 -33.84
N LEU A 877 89.86 -57.73 -34.34
CA LEU A 877 88.45 -57.36 -34.65
C LEU A 877 87.44 -57.47 -33.45
N ARG A 878 86.37 -56.66 -33.26
CA ARG A 878 85.82 -55.31 -33.59
C ARG A 878 84.27 -55.40 -33.46
N ALA A 879 83.57 -54.33 -33.05
CA ALA A 879 82.11 -54.05 -33.26
C ALA A 879 81.01 -54.91 -32.54
N GLU A 880 79.69 -54.59 -32.46
CA GLU A 880 78.81 -53.38 -32.19
C GLU A 880 77.29 -53.76 -32.46
N LEU A 881 76.17 -53.10 -32.08
CA LEU A 881 75.75 -52.12 -31.02
C LEU A 881 74.20 -51.82 -31.06
N ALA A 882 73.52 -51.60 -29.90
CA ALA A 882 72.15 -50.98 -29.67
C ALA A 882 70.85 -51.71 -30.17
N ALA A 883 69.56 -51.33 -29.89
CA ALA A 883 68.82 -50.81 -28.67
C ALA A 883 67.24 -50.68 -28.84
N ALA A 884 66.47 -50.56 -27.72
CA ALA A 884 65.22 -49.71 -27.47
C ALA A 884 63.69 -50.13 -27.62
N LYS A 885 62.90 -49.97 -26.50
CA LYS A 885 61.54 -49.32 -26.24
C LYS A 885 60.09 -49.86 -26.65
N ARG A 886 59.22 -50.17 -25.62
CA ARG A 886 57.78 -49.73 -25.22
C ARG A 886 56.56 -49.58 -26.24
N PRO A 887 55.23 -49.34 -25.90
CA PRO A 887 54.27 -49.74 -24.78
C PRO A 887 52.67 -49.86 -25.07
N ALA A 888 51.85 -50.36 -24.10
CA ALA A 888 50.45 -49.94 -23.61
C ALA A 888 48.99 -50.23 -24.23
N LYS A 889 48.01 -50.64 -23.34
CA LYS A 889 46.55 -50.22 -23.05
C LYS A 889 45.20 -50.79 -23.70
N ALA A 890 44.36 -51.51 -22.89
CA ALA A 890 42.84 -51.57 -22.71
C ALA A 890 41.83 -51.86 -23.92
N PRO A 891 40.44 -51.73 -23.91
CA PRO A 891 39.32 -51.60 -22.89
C PRO A 891 37.85 -52.23 -23.18
N VAL A 892 36.89 -52.23 -22.20
CA VAL A 892 35.39 -51.85 -22.26
C VAL A 892 34.11 -52.78 -22.53
N LYS A 893 33.02 -52.60 -21.70
CA LYS A 893 31.48 -52.75 -21.81
C LYS A 893 30.66 -54.07 -22.09
N SER A 894 29.38 -54.15 -21.59
CA SER A 894 28.28 -55.14 -21.93
C SER A 894 26.81 -54.74 -21.48
N PRO A 895 25.65 -55.39 -21.91
CA PRO A 895 24.26 -54.85 -21.71
C PRO A 895 22.98 -55.76 -21.43
N ALA A 896 22.08 -55.31 -20.53
CA ALA A 896 20.57 -55.20 -20.48
C ALA A 896 19.51 -56.28 -20.93
N LYS A 897 18.38 -56.43 -20.17
CA LYS A 897 17.06 -57.15 -20.43
C LYS A 897 15.82 -56.51 -19.68
N ARG A 898 14.55 -57.01 -19.76
CA ARG A 898 13.28 -56.26 -19.34
C ARG A 898 11.93 -57.07 -19.09
N ALA A 899 10.99 -56.53 -18.28
CA ALA A 899 9.47 -56.66 -18.24
C ALA A 899 8.77 -57.97 -17.67
N ARG A 900 7.47 -58.09 -17.23
CA ARG A 900 6.30 -57.21 -16.84
C ARG A 900 5.05 -57.97 -16.21
N LYS A 901 4.13 -57.26 -15.46
CA LYS A 901 2.64 -57.49 -15.20
C LYS A 901 2.17 -58.63 -14.21
N SER A 902 0.97 -58.68 -13.55
CA SER A 902 -0.25 -57.80 -13.39
C SER A 902 -1.33 -58.26 -12.32
N ALA A 903 -2.26 -57.36 -11.88
CA ALA A 903 -3.68 -57.59 -11.36
C ALA A 903 -3.94 -57.99 -9.85
N ARG A 904 -5.15 -57.87 -9.19
CA ARG A 904 -6.39 -56.99 -9.24
C ARG A 904 -7.49 -57.32 -8.14
N LEU A 905 -8.20 -56.31 -7.57
CA LEU A 905 -9.45 -56.33 -6.68
C LEU A 905 -9.31 -56.90 -5.23
N LYS A 906 -10.11 -56.58 -4.18
CA LYS A 906 -11.53 -56.10 -3.98
C LYS A 906 -11.70 -55.26 -2.65
N VAL A 907 -12.93 -54.99 -2.13
CA VAL A 907 -13.35 -54.21 -0.90
C VAL A 907 -14.74 -54.72 -0.38
N PRO A 908 -15.42 -54.33 0.76
CA PRO A 908 -15.29 -53.23 1.80
C PRO A 908 -15.19 -53.79 3.27
N PRO A 909 -15.85 -53.39 4.43
CA PRO A 909 -16.74 -52.27 4.88
C PRO A 909 -16.62 -51.70 6.37
N GLU A 910 -17.56 -50.80 6.76
CA GLU A 910 -18.23 -50.53 8.10
C GLU A 910 -17.67 -49.63 9.26
N GLU A 911 -18.57 -49.30 10.21
CA GLU A 911 -18.68 -48.07 11.07
C GLU A 911 -18.68 -48.38 12.60
N PRO A 912 -18.53 -47.42 13.58
CA PRO A 912 -19.71 -46.64 14.06
C PRO A 912 -19.44 -45.26 14.78
N VAL A 913 -20.53 -44.67 15.30
CA VAL A 913 -20.67 -43.31 15.89
C VAL A 913 -20.50 -43.22 17.43
N VAL A 914 -20.12 -42.04 17.95
CA VAL A 914 -20.32 -41.63 19.38
C VAL A 914 -20.97 -40.23 19.47
N LYS A 915 -21.86 -40.01 20.46
CA LYS A 915 -22.53 -38.72 20.80
C LYS A 915 -22.73 -38.60 22.32
N LEU A 916 -22.61 -37.39 22.90
CA LEU A 916 -23.30 -36.80 24.10
C LEU A 916 -22.43 -35.66 24.70
N PRO A 917 -22.89 -34.81 25.64
CA PRO A 917 -24.26 -34.54 26.13
C PRO A 917 -24.63 -33.02 26.05
N SER A 918 -25.49 -32.50 26.93
CA SER A 918 -26.26 -31.26 26.73
C SER A 918 -26.15 -30.17 27.83
N ARG A 919 -26.22 -28.91 27.37
CA ARG A 919 -27.00 -27.78 27.93
C ARG A 919 -27.29 -27.75 29.45
N ARG A 920 -26.57 -26.90 30.20
CA ARG A 920 -26.98 -26.48 31.56
C ARG A 920 -28.15 -25.48 31.52
N LYS A 921 -28.99 -25.47 32.58
CA LYS A 921 -30.04 -24.47 32.87
C LYS A 921 -29.59 -23.58 34.05
N GLY A 922 -30.08 -22.33 34.11
CA GLY A 922 -30.12 -21.55 35.36
C GLY A 922 -29.55 -20.12 35.29
N ALA A 923 -30.27 -19.18 34.67
CA ALA A 923 -30.03 -17.72 34.76
C ALA A 923 -31.17 -16.88 34.12
N VAL A 924 -31.84 -17.47 33.13
CA VAL A 924 -32.87 -16.84 32.30
C VAL A 924 -34.25 -16.89 32.94
N SER A 925 -34.98 -15.78 32.87
CA SER A 925 -36.40 -15.62 33.17
C SER A 925 -37.13 -15.23 31.89
N GLU A 926 -38.38 -15.66 31.74
CA GLU A 926 -39.27 -15.12 30.70
C GLU A 926 -40.20 -14.09 31.35
N ASP A 927 -40.18 -12.88 30.82
CA ASP A 927 -41.01 -11.75 31.21
C ASP A 927 -42.13 -11.55 30.16
N PRO A 928 -43.40 -11.41 30.55
CA PRO A 928 -44.50 -11.26 29.59
C PRO A 928 -44.41 -10.03 28.68
N ARG A 929 -43.72 -8.96 29.09
CA ARG A 929 -43.56 -7.70 28.33
C ARG A 929 -42.24 -7.66 27.56
N LEU A 930 -41.12 -7.95 28.24
CA LEU A 930 -39.76 -7.84 27.68
C LEU A 930 -39.29 -9.12 26.98
N GLY A 931 -39.99 -10.25 27.19
CA GLY A 931 -39.59 -11.55 26.67
C GLY A 931 -38.45 -12.15 27.50
N ARG A 932 -37.44 -12.70 26.83
CA ARG A 932 -36.43 -13.54 27.47
C ARG A 932 -35.31 -12.67 28.07
N ILE A 933 -35.25 -12.57 29.40
CA ILE A 933 -34.31 -11.70 30.15
C ILE A 933 -33.44 -12.51 31.12
N TYR A 934 -32.25 -12.00 31.45
CA TYR A 934 -31.41 -12.55 32.52
C TYR A 934 -31.57 -11.71 33.80
N ARG A 935 -31.71 -12.36 34.97
CA ARG A 935 -31.83 -11.64 36.27
C ARG A 935 -30.49 -11.26 36.91
N LYS A 936 -29.38 -11.70 36.30
CA LYS A 936 -27.99 -11.33 36.59
C LYS A 936 -27.21 -11.46 35.27
N ALA A 937 -26.17 -10.67 35.07
CA ALA A 937 -25.35 -10.76 33.85
C ALA A 937 -24.87 -12.21 33.60
N PRO A 938 -25.06 -12.78 32.39
CA PRO A 938 -24.51 -14.07 32.01
C PRO A 938 -22.98 -14.02 31.92
N ALA A 939 -22.33 -15.19 31.99
CA ALA A 939 -20.86 -15.31 31.85
C ALA A 939 -20.37 -14.93 30.43
N GLU A 940 -21.25 -15.03 29.43
CA GLU A 940 -21.01 -14.56 28.07
C GLU A 940 -21.97 -13.39 27.78
N VAL A 941 -21.41 -12.19 27.63
CA VAL A 941 -22.13 -10.97 27.22
C VAL A 941 -21.78 -10.68 25.76
N ASP A 942 -22.73 -10.17 24.99
CA ASP A 942 -22.54 -9.66 23.64
C ASP A 942 -22.52 -8.13 23.67
N ASP A 943 -21.59 -7.51 22.93
CA ASP A 943 -21.51 -6.05 22.84
C ASP A 943 -22.65 -5.49 21.97
N LEU A 944 -23.72 -5.05 22.63
CA LEU A 944 -24.88 -4.51 21.94
C LEU A 944 -24.61 -3.17 21.23
N THR A 945 -23.47 -2.50 21.43
CA THR A 945 -23.11 -1.29 20.66
C THR A 945 -22.83 -1.59 19.18
N SER A 946 -22.52 -2.85 18.84
CA SER A 946 -22.41 -3.33 17.45
C SER A 946 -23.74 -3.28 16.67
N LEU A 947 -24.87 -2.99 17.33
CA LEU A 947 -26.17 -2.76 16.69
C LEU A 947 -26.33 -1.29 16.26
N GLN A 948 -26.70 -1.06 15.01
CA GLN A 948 -26.62 0.26 14.39
C GLN A 948 -27.52 1.30 15.10
N GLY A 949 -26.91 2.25 15.81
CA GLY A 949 -27.61 3.28 16.57
C GLY A 949 -27.91 2.92 18.03
N VAL A 950 -27.30 1.85 18.56
CA VAL A 950 -27.08 1.64 19.99
C VAL A 950 -25.75 2.30 20.37
N GLY A 951 -25.80 3.43 21.06
CA GLY A 951 -24.63 3.97 21.77
C GLY A 951 -24.49 3.34 23.16
N GLU A 952 -23.37 3.57 23.84
CA GLU A 952 -23.07 3.07 25.20
C GLU A 952 -24.22 3.27 26.19
N VAL A 953 -24.84 4.46 26.20
CA VAL A 953 -25.98 4.80 27.08
C VAL A 953 -27.23 3.94 26.80
N ILE A 954 -27.41 3.47 25.57
CA ILE A 954 -28.51 2.55 25.21
C ILE A 954 -28.11 1.11 25.54
N CYS A 955 -26.83 0.75 25.34
CA CYS A 955 -26.26 -0.54 25.70
C CYS A 955 -26.37 -0.82 27.20
N GLN A 956 -25.97 0.13 28.04
CA GLN A 956 -26.12 0.08 29.51
C GLN A 956 -27.59 -0.13 29.91
N ARG A 957 -28.53 0.64 29.36
CA ARG A 957 -29.97 0.48 29.69
C ARG A 957 -30.56 -0.86 29.21
N LEU A 958 -30.00 -1.48 28.17
CA LEU A 958 -30.38 -2.84 27.76
C LEU A 958 -29.85 -3.86 28.78
N TYR A 959 -28.61 -3.70 29.26
CA TYR A 959 -28.06 -4.50 30.35
C TYR A 959 -28.87 -4.34 31.65
N ASP A 960 -29.28 -3.12 32.01
CA ASP A 960 -30.16 -2.85 33.18
C ASP A 960 -31.52 -3.56 33.05
N ALA A 961 -32.05 -3.64 31.82
CA ALA A 961 -33.28 -4.37 31.49
C ALA A 961 -33.07 -5.90 31.33
N GLY A 962 -31.91 -6.44 31.70
CA GLY A 962 -31.60 -7.87 31.66
C GLY A 962 -31.31 -8.43 30.26
N ILE A 963 -31.02 -7.57 29.28
CA ILE A 963 -30.73 -7.92 27.88
C ILE A 963 -29.23 -7.79 27.64
N TYR A 964 -28.53 -8.93 27.63
CA TYR A 964 -27.07 -9.00 27.55
C TYR A 964 -26.54 -9.73 26.30
N THR A 965 -27.42 -10.28 25.46
CA THR A 965 -27.02 -11.10 24.31
C THR A 965 -27.77 -10.74 23.03
N TYR A 966 -27.08 -10.81 21.88
CA TYR A 966 -27.67 -10.72 20.55
C TYR A 966 -28.80 -11.74 20.38
N ARG A 967 -28.70 -12.90 21.04
CA ARG A 967 -29.74 -13.93 21.05
C ARG A 967 -31.09 -13.38 21.51
N GLN A 968 -31.13 -12.61 22.59
CA GLN A 968 -32.37 -12.03 23.12
C GLN A 968 -32.98 -11.03 22.12
N VAL A 969 -32.14 -10.14 21.57
CA VAL A 969 -32.53 -9.16 20.54
C VAL A 969 -33.05 -9.85 19.27
N ALA A 970 -32.47 -10.99 18.90
CA ALA A 970 -32.91 -11.82 17.78
C ALA A 970 -34.26 -12.52 18.03
N GLU A 971 -34.54 -12.91 19.27
CA GLU A 971 -35.75 -13.64 19.71
C GLU A 971 -36.99 -12.73 19.93
N TRP A 972 -36.83 -11.40 19.99
CA TRP A 972 -37.94 -10.44 20.16
C TRP A 972 -39.06 -10.58 19.10
N ARG A 973 -40.32 -10.37 19.50
CA ARG A 973 -41.46 -10.23 18.58
C ARG A 973 -42.00 -8.80 18.63
N ALA A 974 -42.97 -8.47 17.77
CA ALA A 974 -43.52 -7.11 17.68
C ALA A 974 -43.99 -6.50 19.03
N PRO A 975 -44.58 -7.25 19.99
CA PRO A 975 -44.90 -6.72 21.32
C PRO A 975 -43.66 -6.34 22.14
N GLN A 976 -42.63 -7.20 22.20
CA GLN A 976 -41.38 -6.94 22.93
C GLN A 976 -40.63 -5.74 22.33
N ILE A 977 -40.61 -5.64 20.99
CA ILE A 977 -40.02 -4.49 20.29
C ILE A 977 -40.72 -3.19 20.70
N ARG A 978 -42.06 -3.19 20.82
CA ARG A 978 -42.82 -2.00 21.28
C ARG A 978 -42.50 -1.64 22.73
N ALA A 979 -42.59 -2.62 23.65
CA ALA A 979 -42.28 -2.40 25.06
C ALA A 979 -40.88 -1.78 25.26
N ILE A 980 -39.85 -2.39 24.66
CA ILE A 980 -38.47 -1.92 24.76
C ILE A 980 -38.27 -0.56 24.06
N SER A 981 -38.99 -0.30 22.96
CA SER A 981 -39.03 1.02 22.30
C SER A 981 -39.68 2.11 23.16
N GLU A 982 -40.67 1.76 23.99
CA GLU A 982 -41.36 2.66 24.92
C GLU A 982 -40.52 2.92 26.17
N ASP A 983 -40.07 1.85 26.85
CA ASP A 983 -39.27 1.89 28.08
C ASP A 983 -37.95 2.66 27.88
N LEU A 984 -37.25 2.41 26.77
CA LEU A 984 -36.01 3.12 26.42
C LEU A 984 -36.26 4.48 25.71
N LYS A 985 -37.52 4.86 25.48
CA LYS A 985 -37.96 6.08 24.77
C LYS A 985 -37.40 6.24 23.34
N LEU A 986 -37.17 5.12 22.65
CA LEU A 986 -36.51 5.06 21.33
C LEU A 986 -37.47 5.29 20.15
N ARG A 987 -38.80 5.33 20.37
CA ARG A 987 -39.83 5.21 19.32
C ARG A 987 -39.52 3.99 18.41
N ASP A 988 -39.95 3.98 17.15
CA ASP A 988 -39.63 2.92 16.19
C ASP A 988 -38.14 2.83 15.77
N ARG A 989 -37.14 3.32 16.54
CA ARG A 989 -35.72 3.17 16.14
C ARG A 989 -35.31 1.69 16.05
N VAL A 990 -35.72 0.86 17.02
CA VAL A 990 -35.45 -0.59 17.04
C VAL A 990 -35.93 -1.27 15.76
N ARG A 991 -37.12 -0.90 15.28
CA ARG A 991 -37.74 -1.44 14.06
C ARG A 991 -37.12 -0.86 12.78
N ARG A 992 -36.91 0.46 12.72
CA ARG A 992 -36.34 1.16 11.54
C ARG A 992 -34.89 0.77 11.26
N ASN A 993 -34.08 0.66 12.32
CA ASN A 993 -32.68 0.25 12.22
C ASN A 993 -32.53 -1.29 12.13
N GLY A 994 -33.63 -2.04 12.19
CA GLY A 994 -33.63 -3.48 11.94
C GLY A 994 -32.81 -4.31 12.94
N TRP A 995 -32.70 -3.89 14.21
CA TRP A 995 -31.80 -4.49 15.20
C TRP A 995 -31.96 -6.01 15.33
N GLN A 996 -33.18 -6.54 15.22
CA GLN A 996 -33.43 -7.98 15.21
C GLN A 996 -32.71 -8.73 14.07
N LYS A 997 -32.60 -8.13 12.87
CA LYS A 997 -31.87 -8.72 11.74
C LYS A 997 -30.36 -8.62 11.96
N GLN A 998 -29.88 -7.48 12.46
CA GLN A 998 -28.46 -7.27 12.78
C GLN A 998 -28.00 -8.23 13.88
N ALA A 999 -28.75 -8.37 14.97
CA ALA A 999 -28.48 -9.32 16.04
C ALA A 999 -28.48 -10.79 15.57
N ARG A 1000 -29.34 -11.15 14.60
CA ARG A 1000 -29.30 -12.50 13.97
C ARG A 1000 -28.05 -12.73 13.14
N ALA A 1001 -27.49 -11.69 12.50
CA ALA A 1001 -26.22 -11.76 11.79
C ALA A 1001 -25.04 -11.87 12.79
N LEU A 1002 -24.94 -10.93 13.73
CA LEU A 1002 -23.87 -10.88 14.74
C LEU A 1002 -23.84 -12.14 15.63
N HIS A 1003 -25.00 -12.71 15.98
CA HIS A 1003 -25.05 -14.01 16.67
C HIS A 1003 -24.55 -15.16 15.79
N LYS A 1004 -24.90 -15.18 14.49
CA LYS A 1004 -24.40 -16.22 13.57
C LYS A 1004 -22.89 -16.09 13.34
N GLU A 1005 -22.37 -14.87 13.34
CA GLU A 1005 -20.95 -14.56 13.24
C GLU A 1005 -20.18 -15.00 14.49
N LYS A 1006 -20.60 -14.57 15.69
CA LYS A 1006 -19.94 -14.90 16.97
C LYS A 1006 -20.09 -16.37 17.39
N TYR A 1007 -21.23 -17.01 17.10
CA TYR A 1007 -21.55 -18.37 17.60
C TYR A 1007 -21.72 -19.41 16.47
N GLY A 1008 -21.35 -19.10 15.22
CA GLY A 1008 -21.44 -19.97 14.04
C GLY A 1008 -22.86 -20.34 13.57
N ARG A 1009 -23.87 -20.15 14.43
CA ARG A 1009 -25.24 -20.66 14.26
C ARG A 1009 -26.28 -19.54 14.39
N ALA A 1010 -27.35 -19.62 13.60
CA ALA A 1010 -28.52 -18.77 13.80
C ALA A 1010 -29.15 -19.05 15.19
N PRO A 1011 -29.59 -18.01 15.92
CA PRO A 1011 -30.09 -18.11 17.30
C PRO A 1011 -31.37 -18.96 17.44
#